data_AF-A0A8C8BX51-F1
#
_entry.id   AF-A0A8C8BX51-F1
#
_cell.length_a   1.000
_cell.length_b   1.000
_cell.length_c   1.000
_cell.angle_alpha   90.00
_cell.angle_beta   90.00
_cell.angle_gamma   90.00
#
_symmetry.space_group_name_H-M   'P 1'
#
loop_
_entity.id
_entity.type
_entity.pdbx_description
1 polymer ?
#
loop_
_entity_poly.entity_id
_entity_poly.type
_entity_poly.pdbx_seq_one_letter_code
_entity_poly.pdbx_strand_id
1 'polypeptide(L)'
;MKILFAALFAVFVLSNFDMADSSSYDKIVYHSKVRARKEGPNVCALQQAMGTKKKYFSTCRNWYQGAICGKKATVLYECCPGYMKLDGMKGCPAVAPIDNVYGTLGLVKAISTQEYSHISKLREEIEGSGSYTFFAPSNDAWDLLDEEVRSALVSNVNIELYNALHYHMANKRLLTKDLKNGLVVDSMYNDLGLYINHYSNGIVTVNCARIIHGNQVATNGVVHIIDRVITAVGNTIQDVIEVNDDLTTLSDVALASGLLDKLGQPGQYTLFAPTNDAFAKLDSDVLQRLMGDKGVLQALLNFHMLNSVQCSEGIMSGQTFETLEGHNIEIGCDGDSLTVNGIKMVLKKDIVTANGVIHLIDEVLMPDSAKQVMELLTPSESTFSDMVSELGLSAAMAAEAEYTLLAPLNSVFTDEVMAIDQSFLKVILENHILKEKITLGQLYNGQRLETIAGKFLRVFIYRTAVCIENSCLVRGSKEGSNGALHLMKTLMKPAEATMFQILTDNGGFKIFLSLMEMAGLTDLLKQEGEYTLFAPSDEAFAGVSDSDMALLRGNMNALRTILLYHFSNGVFIGGGLETGVTNLLKSLQGNNLRVLHANNTIRVNTIEVPENDIMATNGVIHFVKTLLYPGEVTAKIKETPTPKCRVLGHHEPKHGFMPCKPYHMVYIVFMLIK
;
A
#
# COMPACT_ATOMS: atom_id res chain seq x y z
N MET A 1 -5.75 69.07 -14.73
CA MET A 1 -5.07 68.28 -13.68
C MET A 1 -5.73 66.89 -13.61
N LYS A 2 -5.12 65.75 -13.92
CA LYS A 2 -3.74 65.40 -14.31
C LYS A 2 -2.66 65.94 -13.36
N ILE A 3 -2.35 65.16 -12.32
CA ILE A 3 -1.04 64.97 -11.65
C ILE A 3 -1.23 64.10 -10.38
N LEU A 4 -2.32 64.28 -9.64
CA LEU A 4 -2.47 63.75 -8.27
C LEU A 4 -2.80 62.24 -8.10
N PHE A 5 -2.87 61.45 -9.17
CA PHE A 5 -3.20 60.02 -9.11
C PHE A 5 -2.02 59.06 -9.38
N ALA A 6 -0.84 59.58 -9.74
CA ALA A 6 0.33 58.76 -10.04
C ALA A 6 1.08 58.25 -8.78
N ALA A 7 0.93 58.91 -7.63
CA ALA A 7 1.76 58.69 -6.46
C ALA A 7 1.41 57.41 -5.65
N LEU A 8 0.11 57.07 -5.51
CA LEU A 8 -0.28 55.90 -4.70
C LEU A 8 -0.08 54.56 -5.41
N PHE A 9 -0.09 54.51 -6.74
CA PHE A 9 0.11 53.26 -7.48
C PHE A 9 1.59 52.84 -7.60
N ALA A 10 2.54 53.77 -7.41
CA ALA A 10 3.97 53.47 -7.43
C ALA A 10 4.44 52.71 -6.17
N VAL A 11 3.79 52.92 -5.02
CA VAL A 11 4.19 52.33 -3.73
C VAL A 11 3.61 50.92 -3.53
N PHE A 12 2.46 50.61 -4.15
CA PHE A 12 1.77 49.31 -3.98
C PHE A 12 2.17 48.21 -4.99
N VAL A 13 3.04 48.52 -5.95
CA VAL A 13 3.52 47.55 -6.96
C VAL A 13 4.87 46.91 -6.57
N LEU A 14 5.66 47.57 -5.70
CA LEU A 14 6.97 47.07 -5.25
C LEU A 14 6.91 46.01 -4.12
N SER A 15 5.73 45.56 -3.72
CA SER A 15 5.54 44.51 -2.70
C SER A 15 5.10 43.14 -3.25
N ASN A 16 5.09 42.96 -4.58
CA ASN A 16 4.67 41.71 -5.24
C ASN A 16 5.73 41.13 -6.20
N PHE A 17 6.89 41.76 -6.31
CA PHE A 17 8.02 41.28 -7.12
C PHE A 17 9.18 40.76 -6.25
N ASP A 18 8.88 39.76 -5.40
CA ASP A 18 9.93 38.86 -4.90
C ASP A 18 9.41 37.46 -4.50
N MET A 19 8.47 36.91 -5.29
CA MET A 19 8.26 35.45 -5.35
C MET A 19 9.28 34.79 -6.29
N ALA A 20 10.54 35.26 -6.26
CA ALA A 20 11.64 34.63 -6.96
C ALA A 20 11.90 33.22 -6.39
N ASP A 21 12.30 32.28 -7.26
CA ASP A 21 12.40 30.83 -7.01
C ASP A 21 12.99 30.46 -5.64
N SER A 22 12.11 30.27 -4.65
CA SER A 22 12.47 29.96 -3.26
C SER A 22 12.49 28.46 -3.03
N SER A 23 13.56 27.95 -2.44
CA SER A 23 13.76 26.51 -2.26
C SER A 23 12.91 25.93 -1.13
N SER A 24 12.85 24.61 -1.04
CA SER A 24 12.19 23.92 0.08
C SER A 24 12.86 24.30 1.40
N TYR A 25 14.19 24.42 1.43
CA TYR A 25 14.95 24.93 2.57
C TYR A 25 14.48 26.34 2.98
N ASP A 26 14.44 27.30 2.04
CA ASP A 26 14.10 28.70 2.33
C ASP A 26 12.66 28.83 2.87
N LYS A 27 11.72 28.08 2.29
CA LYS A 27 10.32 28.01 2.71
C LYS A 27 10.19 27.50 4.16
N ILE A 28 10.99 26.52 4.56
CA ILE A 28 10.97 25.97 5.93
C ILE A 28 11.69 26.89 6.92
N VAL A 29 12.81 27.52 6.55
CA VAL A 29 13.47 28.52 7.41
C VAL A 29 12.56 29.73 7.63
N TYR A 30 11.85 30.21 6.60
CA TYR A 30 10.82 31.24 6.74
C TYR A 30 9.69 30.81 7.69
N HIS A 31 9.15 29.60 7.53
CA HIS A 31 8.12 29.03 8.39
C HIS A 31 8.59 28.86 9.85
N SER A 32 9.84 28.45 10.06
CA SER A 32 10.50 28.38 11.37
C SER A 32 10.62 29.76 12.04
N LYS A 33 10.99 30.79 11.28
CA LYS A 33 11.01 32.20 11.71
C LYS A 33 9.63 32.73 12.09
N VAL A 34 8.57 32.31 11.37
CA VAL A 34 7.18 32.65 11.71
C VAL A 34 6.76 32.02 13.05
N ARG A 35 7.17 30.78 13.34
CA ARG A 35 6.88 30.11 14.64
C ARG A 35 7.61 30.78 15.82
N ALA A 36 8.88 31.13 15.64
CA ALA A 36 9.69 31.80 16.67
C ALA A 36 9.40 33.31 16.84
N ARG A 37 8.43 33.89 16.13
CA ARG A 37 8.14 35.34 16.13
C ARG A 37 7.84 35.94 17.52
N LYS A 38 7.46 35.13 18.51
CA LYS A 38 7.29 35.55 19.92
C LYS A 38 8.61 35.72 20.68
N GLU A 39 9.68 35.04 20.25
CA GLU A 39 11.00 35.06 20.88
C GLU A 39 11.87 36.22 20.42
N GLY A 40 11.53 36.84 19.28
CA GLY A 40 12.06 38.13 18.86
C GLY A 40 12.28 38.23 17.34
N PRO A 41 12.89 39.32 16.86
CA PRO A 41 13.34 39.43 15.47
C PRO A 41 14.35 38.33 15.14
N ASN A 42 14.20 37.72 13.96
CA ASN A 42 15.14 36.77 13.36
C ASN A 42 15.56 35.58 14.24
N VAL A 43 14.74 35.20 15.23
CA VAL A 43 14.82 33.90 15.88
C VAL A 43 14.16 32.87 14.95
N CYS A 44 14.70 31.66 14.90
CA CYS A 44 14.15 30.50 14.23
C CYS A 44 13.85 29.41 15.26
N ALA A 45 12.77 28.65 15.05
CA ALA A 45 12.38 27.52 15.88
C ALA A 45 12.86 26.20 15.24
N LEU A 46 13.70 25.46 15.94
CA LEU A 46 14.21 24.16 15.51
C LEU A 46 13.61 23.05 16.39
N GLN A 47 13.54 21.83 15.87
CA GLN A 47 13.21 20.64 16.64
C GLN A 47 14.44 19.77 16.85
N GLN A 48 14.68 19.33 18.08
CA GLN A 48 15.74 18.38 18.45
C GLN A 48 15.12 17.05 18.86
N ALA A 49 15.61 15.93 18.31
CA ALA A 49 15.14 14.61 18.72
C ALA A 49 15.75 14.23 20.08
N MET A 50 14.91 13.93 21.09
CA MET A 50 15.36 13.61 22.45
C MET A 50 16.37 12.45 22.45
N GLY A 51 17.49 12.64 23.15
CA GLY A 51 18.61 11.69 23.20
C GLY A 51 19.70 11.93 22.15
N THR A 52 19.45 12.78 21.14
CA THR A 52 20.42 13.09 20.07
C THR A 52 20.90 14.55 20.17
N LYS A 53 22.02 14.89 19.51
CA LYS A 53 22.42 16.29 19.25
C LYS A 53 21.68 16.92 18.05
N LYS A 54 20.96 16.14 17.24
CA LYS A 54 20.49 16.55 15.90
C LYS A 54 19.32 17.54 15.98
N LYS A 55 19.47 18.65 15.27
CA LYS A 55 18.49 19.74 15.17
C LYS A 55 18.00 19.87 13.73
N TYR A 56 16.69 20.06 13.58
CA TYR A 56 16.04 20.14 12.28
C TYR A 56 15.17 21.40 12.18
N PHE A 57 15.24 22.07 11.03
CA PHE A 57 14.17 22.97 10.58
C PHE A 57 13.05 22.08 10.02
N SER A 58 11.85 22.12 10.60
CA SER A 58 10.80 21.14 10.29
C SER A 58 9.56 21.72 9.59
N THR A 59 8.94 20.88 8.75
CA THR A 59 7.68 21.17 8.06
C THR A 59 6.51 21.28 9.05
N CYS A 60 5.36 21.81 8.61
CA CYS A 60 4.13 21.74 9.40
C CYS A 60 3.80 20.31 9.87
N ARG A 61 3.90 19.32 8.96
CA ARG A 61 3.55 17.92 9.22
C ARG A 61 4.40 17.35 10.35
N ASN A 62 5.72 17.47 10.23
CA ASN A 62 6.69 16.93 11.19
C ASN A 62 6.59 17.67 12.54
N TRP A 63 6.31 18.98 12.53
CA TRP A 63 6.07 19.73 13.76
C TRP A 63 4.88 19.21 14.54
N TYR A 64 3.73 18.97 13.88
CA TYR A 64 2.51 18.50 14.55
C TYR A 64 2.57 17.03 14.97
N GLN A 65 3.47 16.21 14.40
CA GLN A 65 3.75 14.85 14.89
C GLN A 65 4.43 14.84 16.27
N GLY A 66 5.11 15.92 16.67
CA GLY A 66 5.76 16.03 17.99
C GLY A 66 6.93 15.07 18.22
N ALA A 67 7.38 14.37 17.17
CA ALA A 67 8.44 13.38 17.19
C ALA A 67 9.24 13.42 15.88
N ILE A 68 10.51 13.01 15.95
CA ILE A 68 11.43 12.84 14.81
C ILE A 68 12.16 11.52 15.06
N CYS A 69 12.20 10.64 14.05
CA CYS A 69 12.80 9.30 14.16
C CYS A 69 12.39 8.56 15.44
N GLY A 70 11.09 8.35 15.66
CA GLY A 70 10.52 7.68 16.84
C GLY A 70 10.65 8.41 18.18
N LYS A 71 11.61 9.33 18.33
CA LYS A 71 11.86 10.07 19.59
C LYS A 71 11.03 11.34 19.65
N LYS A 72 10.53 11.69 20.84
CA LYS A 72 9.86 12.98 21.08
C LYS A 72 10.79 14.14 20.69
N ALA A 73 10.23 15.17 20.08
CA ALA A 73 10.98 16.33 19.62
C ALA A 73 10.81 17.52 20.59
N THR A 74 11.91 18.01 21.17
CA THR A 74 11.92 19.28 21.92
C THR A 74 12.07 20.46 20.96
N VAL A 75 11.52 21.61 21.33
CA VAL A 75 11.64 22.85 20.55
C VAL A 75 12.78 23.70 21.11
N LEU A 76 13.71 24.09 20.24
CA LEU A 76 14.79 25.04 20.50
C LEU A 76 14.55 26.36 19.76
N TYR A 77 15.10 27.45 20.30
CA TYR A 77 15.04 28.78 19.71
C TYR A 77 16.45 29.36 19.55
N GLU A 78 16.90 29.44 18.30
CA GLU A 78 18.25 29.90 17.93
C GLU A 78 18.13 31.04 16.90
N CYS A 79 19.22 31.74 16.60
CA CYS A 79 19.16 32.73 15.53
C CYS A 79 18.95 32.04 14.18
N CYS A 80 18.13 32.63 13.31
CA CYS A 80 18.09 32.20 11.92
C CYS A 80 19.48 32.39 11.26
N PRO A 81 19.84 31.58 10.25
CA PRO A 81 21.11 31.70 9.55
C PRO A 81 21.41 33.15 9.11
N GLY A 82 22.64 33.63 9.35
CA GLY A 82 23.09 35.01 9.10
C GLY A 82 22.77 36.06 10.19
N TYR A 83 21.99 35.72 11.23
CA TYR A 83 21.61 36.66 12.30
C TYR A 83 22.29 36.33 13.64
N MET A 84 22.46 37.34 14.49
CA MET A 84 23.08 37.21 15.81
C MET A 84 22.35 38.00 16.90
N LYS A 85 22.55 37.59 18.15
CA LYS A 85 22.05 38.30 19.34
C LYS A 85 22.90 39.56 19.60
N LEU A 86 22.30 40.55 20.26
CA LEU A 86 22.99 41.67 20.88
C LEU A 86 22.66 41.68 22.37
N ASP A 87 23.63 42.01 23.22
CA ASP A 87 23.43 42.01 24.67
C ASP A 87 22.34 43.00 25.10
N GLY A 88 21.52 42.57 26.06
CA GLY A 88 20.34 43.33 26.50
C GLY A 88 19.16 43.36 25.51
N MET A 89 19.30 42.86 24.27
CA MET A 89 18.23 42.86 23.28
C MET A 89 17.53 41.50 23.17
N LYS A 90 16.21 41.52 22.91
CA LYS A 90 15.42 40.30 22.67
C LYS A 90 15.57 39.80 21.23
N GLY A 91 15.73 38.48 21.08
CA GLY A 91 15.88 37.82 19.78
C GLY A 91 17.26 38.00 19.16
N CYS A 92 17.31 38.07 17.83
CA CYS A 92 18.53 38.22 17.04
C CYS A 92 18.41 39.45 16.12
N PRO A 93 18.54 40.68 16.69
CA PRO A 93 18.29 41.92 15.97
C PRO A 93 19.41 42.30 14.99
N ALA A 94 20.62 41.77 15.16
CA ALA A 94 21.76 42.04 14.29
C ALA A 94 21.91 41.00 13.18
N VAL A 95 22.47 41.43 12.06
CA VAL A 95 23.04 40.58 11.00
C VAL A 95 24.54 40.49 11.27
N ALA A 96 25.16 39.34 11.03
CA ALA A 96 26.62 39.25 11.07
C ALA A 96 27.24 40.15 9.98
N PRO A 97 28.38 40.84 10.24
CA PRO A 97 29.09 41.55 9.17
C PRO A 97 29.52 40.54 8.10
N ILE A 98 29.43 40.91 6.81
CA ILE A 98 30.00 40.08 5.75
C ILE A 98 31.53 40.21 5.77
N ASP A 99 32.20 39.08 5.70
CA ASP A 99 33.65 38.96 5.60
C ASP A 99 34.00 38.10 4.39
N ASN A 100 35.28 37.86 4.09
CA ASN A 100 35.68 36.81 3.16
C ASN A 100 35.29 35.41 3.67
N VAL A 101 35.44 34.38 2.84
CA VAL A 101 35.06 33.00 3.19
C VAL A 101 35.79 32.51 4.45
N TYR A 102 37.09 32.81 4.61
CA TYR A 102 37.86 32.44 5.81
C TYR A 102 37.34 33.10 7.10
N GLY A 103 37.09 34.41 7.09
CA GLY A 103 36.52 35.14 8.23
C GLY A 103 35.10 34.68 8.55
N THR A 104 34.33 34.35 7.51
CA THR A 104 32.96 33.80 7.64
C THR A 104 32.95 32.48 8.41
N LEU A 105 33.95 31.59 8.25
CA LEU A 105 34.08 30.35 9.06
C LEU A 105 34.09 30.64 10.57
N GLY A 106 34.79 31.70 10.99
CA GLY A 106 34.84 32.14 12.39
C GLY A 106 33.50 32.70 12.88
N LEU A 107 32.84 33.54 12.08
CA LEU A 107 31.53 34.12 12.40
C LEU A 107 30.45 33.05 12.61
N VAL A 108 30.49 31.97 11.82
CA VAL A 108 29.56 30.83 11.90
C VAL A 108 30.04 29.73 12.85
N LYS A 109 31.18 29.95 13.54
CA LYS A 109 31.80 29.08 14.55
C LYS A 109 32.30 27.72 14.05
N ALA A 110 32.61 27.59 12.77
CA ALA A 110 33.31 26.44 12.19
C ALA A 110 34.83 26.53 12.44
N ILE A 111 35.22 26.69 13.70
CA ILE A 111 36.59 27.01 14.13
C ILE A 111 37.59 25.91 13.73
N SER A 112 37.21 24.63 13.82
CA SER A 112 38.06 23.53 13.37
C SER A 112 38.37 23.64 11.88
N THR A 113 37.37 23.91 11.04
CA THR A 113 37.56 24.12 9.59
C THR A 113 38.33 25.41 9.29
N GLN A 114 38.17 26.46 10.11
CA GLN A 114 38.94 27.70 9.98
C GLN A 114 40.44 27.45 10.23
N GLU A 115 40.80 26.80 11.34
CA GLU A 115 42.21 26.52 11.66
C GLU A 115 42.80 25.48 10.70
N TYR A 116 42.04 24.49 10.25
CA TYR A 116 42.49 23.57 9.21
C TYR A 116 42.69 24.27 7.85
N SER A 117 41.91 25.30 7.52
CA SER A 117 42.15 26.16 6.35
C SER A 117 43.39 27.05 6.51
N HIS A 118 43.73 27.41 7.75
CA HIS A 118 44.91 28.21 8.09
C HIS A 118 46.21 27.38 7.93
N ILE A 119 46.30 26.22 8.59
CA ILE A 119 47.54 25.41 8.58
C ILE A 119 47.80 24.71 7.24
N SER A 120 46.77 24.51 6.40
CA SER A 120 46.90 23.95 5.05
C SER A 120 47.30 24.96 3.98
N LYS A 121 47.42 26.26 4.31
CA LYS A 121 47.62 27.41 3.39
C LYS A 121 46.42 27.79 2.51
N LEU A 122 45.33 27.02 2.52
CA LEU A 122 44.08 27.37 1.83
C LEU A 122 43.61 28.81 2.13
N ARG A 123 43.83 29.28 3.36
CA ARG A 123 43.49 30.63 3.83
C ARG A 123 43.78 31.75 2.81
N GLU A 124 44.96 31.79 2.19
CA GLU A 124 45.33 32.91 1.31
C GLU A 124 44.44 33.00 0.06
N GLU A 125 43.95 31.87 -0.44
CA GLU A 125 43.03 31.77 -1.57
C GLU A 125 41.61 32.21 -1.20
N ILE A 126 41.11 31.79 -0.03
CA ILE A 126 39.75 32.10 0.46
C ILE A 126 39.63 33.43 1.23
N GLU A 127 40.74 34.09 1.54
CA GLU A 127 40.79 35.53 1.84
C GLU A 127 40.90 36.37 0.55
N GLY A 128 41.40 35.79 -0.54
CA GLY A 128 41.68 36.44 -1.82
C GLY A 128 40.49 36.62 -2.77
N SER A 129 40.79 37.01 -4.01
CA SER A 129 39.79 37.26 -5.06
C SER A 129 39.26 35.96 -5.68
N GLY A 130 37.95 35.72 -5.58
CA GLY A 130 37.30 34.56 -6.18
C GLY A 130 35.78 34.59 -6.00
N SER A 131 35.11 33.46 -6.28
CA SER A 131 33.69 33.27 -5.97
C SER A 131 33.44 31.82 -5.55
N TYR A 132 33.63 31.53 -4.27
CA TYR A 132 33.65 30.16 -3.76
C TYR A 132 32.31 29.72 -3.14
N THR A 133 32.05 28.42 -3.14
CA THR A 133 31.18 27.76 -2.16
C THR A 133 32.05 26.88 -1.28
N PHE A 134 31.94 26.98 0.05
CA PHE A 134 32.61 26.08 1.00
C PHE A 134 31.57 25.34 1.84
N PHE A 135 31.48 24.02 1.64
CA PHE A 135 30.71 23.10 2.47
C PHE A 135 31.49 22.76 3.75
N ALA A 136 31.74 23.77 4.59
CA ALA A 136 32.61 23.64 5.75
C ALA A 136 32.03 22.70 6.82
N PRO A 137 32.76 21.66 7.27
CA PRO A 137 32.30 20.83 8.38
C PRO A 137 32.19 21.63 9.68
N SER A 138 31.21 21.28 10.51
CA SER A 138 31.10 21.76 11.88
C SER A 138 32.21 21.19 12.79
N ASN A 139 32.40 21.77 13.98
CA ASN A 139 33.42 21.25 14.92
C ASN A 139 33.07 19.81 15.36
N ASP A 140 31.81 19.56 15.72
CA ASP A 140 31.27 18.23 15.98
C ASP A 140 31.52 17.24 14.82
N ALA A 141 31.54 17.70 13.57
CA ALA A 141 31.83 16.84 12.41
C ALA A 141 33.30 16.40 12.33
N TRP A 142 34.24 17.25 12.75
CA TRP A 142 35.65 16.90 12.88
C TRP A 142 35.92 16.04 14.12
N ASP A 143 35.15 16.24 15.19
CA ASP A 143 35.25 15.46 16.43
C ASP A 143 34.51 14.11 16.36
N LEU A 144 33.73 13.89 15.30
CA LEU A 144 33.15 12.60 14.90
C LEU A 144 33.94 11.90 13.77
N LEU A 145 34.99 12.54 13.24
CA LEU A 145 35.92 11.88 12.31
C LEU A 145 36.83 10.92 13.09
N ASP A 146 37.07 9.75 12.51
CA ASP A 146 37.99 8.75 13.05
C ASP A 146 39.38 9.34 13.39
N GLU A 147 39.99 8.89 14.48
CA GLU A 147 41.23 9.48 15.01
C GLU A 147 42.45 9.17 14.13
N GLU A 148 42.51 8.00 13.48
CA GLU A 148 43.58 7.66 12.54
C GLU A 148 43.43 8.48 11.25
N VAL A 149 42.21 8.57 10.71
CA VAL A 149 41.92 9.40 9.51
C VAL A 149 42.20 10.88 9.78
N ARG A 150 41.76 11.41 10.92
CA ARG A 150 42.02 12.80 11.33
C ARG A 150 43.51 13.06 11.52
N SER A 151 44.24 12.11 12.12
CA SER A 151 45.69 12.20 12.29
C SER A 151 46.43 12.15 10.96
N ALA A 152 46.01 11.30 10.01
CA ALA A 152 46.60 11.23 8.69
C ALA A 152 46.48 12.58 7.94
N LEU A 153 45.29 13.18 7.91
CA LEU A 153 45.05 14.50 7.31
C LEU A 153 45.95 15.58 7.95
N VAL A 154 45.98 15.67 9.29
CA VAL A 154 46.75 16.69 10.02
C VAL A 154 48.27 16.45 9.95
N SER A 155 48.72 15.21 9.72
CA SER A 155 50.15 14.90 9.56
C SER A 155 50.74 15.49 8.27
N ASN A 156 49.93 15.70 7.23
CA ASN A 156 50.35 16.17 5.92
C ASN A 156 49.50 17.36 5.45
N VAL A 157 49.54 18.46 6.21
CA VAL A 157 48.69 19.66 6.00
C VAL A 157 48.80 20.28 4.60
N ASN A 158 49.95 20.12 3.93
CA ASN A 158 50.24 20.75 2.63
C ASN A 158 49.65 19.98 1.44
N ILE A 159 49.20 18.73 1.65
CA ILE A 159 48.69 17.86 0.59
C ILE A 159 47.35 17.28 1.03
N GLU A 160 47.33 16.38 2.01
CA GLU A 160 46.09 15.66 2.38
C GLU A 160 45.01 16.60 2.94
N LEU A 161 45.37 17.47 3.89
CA LEU A 161 44.39 18.43 4.43
C LEU A 161 43.98 19.49 3.40
N TYR A 162 44.93 19.97 2.58
CA TYR A 162 44.66 20.93 1.51
C TYR A 162 43.67 20.36 0.48
N ASN A 163 43.94 19.14 -0.01
CA ASN A 163 43.11 18.40 -0.96
C ASN A 163 41.73 18.08 -0.36
N ALA A 164 41.69 17.62 0.90
CA ALA A 164 40.44 17.34 1.59
C ALA A 164 39.57 18.59 1.70
N LEU A 165 40.13 19.75 2.06
CA LEU A 165 39.35 21.00 2.14
C LEU A 165 38.97 21.54 0.75
N HIS A 166 39.84 21.40 -0.26
CA HIS A 166 39.51 21.70 -1.66
C HIS A 166 38.34 20.86 -2.18
N TYR A 167 38.24 19.60 -1.77
CA TYR A 167 37.10 18.75 -2.08
C TYR A 167 35.80 19.27 -1.45
N HIS A 168 35.86 19.88 -0.27
CA HIS A 168 34.70 20.55 0.35
C HIS A 168 34.33 21.89 -0.32
N MET A 169 35.02 22.30 -1.39
CA MET A 169 34.85 23.59 -2.05
C MET A 169 34.48 23.46 -3.53
N ALA A 170 33.77 24.46 -4.04
CA ALA A 170 33.50 24.63 -5.47
C ALA A 170 33.82 26.06 -5.92
N ASN A 171 34.34 26.20 -7.14
CA ASN A 171 34.81 27.45 -7.75
C ASN A 171 33.71 28.43 -8.21
N LYS A 172 32.51 28.30 -7.65
CA LYS A 172 31.30 29.08 -7.95
C LYS A 172 30.42 29.21 -6.72
N ARG A 173 29.86 30.40 -6.49
CA ARG A 173 28.87 30.66 -5.41
C ARG A 173 27.52 29.98 -5.74
N LEU A 174 27.10 29.06 -4.89
CA LEU A 174 25.85 28.28 -4.97
C LEU A 174 25.07 28.43 -3.67
N LEU A 175 23.84 28.96 -3.73
CA LEU A 175 22.94 29.02 -2.57
C LEU A 175 22.08 27.74 -2.49
N THR A 176 21.41 27.47 -1.37
CA THR A 176 20.52 26.30 -1.20
C THR A 176 19.40 26.19 -2.25
N LYS A 177 19.05 27.30 -2.91
CA LYS A 177 18.13 27.33 -4.06
C LYS A 177 18.75 26.89 -5.39
N ASP A 178 20.06 26.97 -5.51
CA ASP A 178 20.82 26.55 -6.69
C ASP A 178 21.25 25.08 -6.53
N LEU A 179 21.39 24.61 -5.28
CA LEU A 179 21.52 23.21 -4.87
C LEU A 179 20.23 22.42 -5.10
N LYS A 180 19.90 22.13 -6.37
CA LYS A 180 18.76 21.26 -6.77
C LYS A 180 19.08 19.78 -6.48
N ASN A 181 18.05 18.93 -6.39
CA ASN A 181 18.22 17.49 -6.16
C ASN A 181 18.89 16.80 -7.35
N GLY A 182 19.86 15.92 -7.09
CA GLY A 182 20.57 15.16 -8.11
C GLY A 182 21.57 16.00 -8.91
N LEU A 183 21.93 17.19 -8.43
CA LEU A 183 22.97 18.02 -9.02
C LEU A 183 24.35 17.47 -8.62
N VAL A 184 25.23 17.27 -9.60
CA VAL A 184 26.67 17.06 -9.35
C VAL A 184 27.39 18.40 -9.56
N VAL A 185 28.30 18.73 -8.65
CA VAL A 185 29.11 19.95 -8.72
C VAL A 185 30.58 19.57 -8.67
N ASP A 186 31.36 19.97 -9.66
CA ASP A 186 32.81 19.79 -9.69
C ASP A 186 33.44 20.52 -8.49
N SER A 187 34.15 19.78 -7.64
CA SER A 187 34.91 20.34 -6.52
C SER A 187 36.22 20.95 -6.97
N MET A 188 36.86 21.72 -6.10
CA MET A 188 38.20 22.28 -6.37
C MET A 188 39.33 21.24 -6.22
N TYR A 189 39.03 19.97 -5.90
CA TYR A 189 40.01 18.89 -5.88
C TYR A 189 39.81 17.93 -7.05
N ASN A 190 40.70 18.01 -8.05
CA ASN A 190 40.73 17.16 -9.25
C ASN A 190 39.38 17.06 -10.00
N ASP A 191 38.58 18.13 -9.97
CA ASP A 191 37.21 18.21 -10.52
C ASP A 191 36.25 17.11 -10.01
N LEU A 192 36.56 16.46 -8.88
CA LEU A 192 35.77 15.35 -8.33
C LEU A 192 34.38 15.82 -7.90
N GLY A 193 33.36 15.00 -8.15
CA GLY A 193 31.96 15.38 -7.98
C GLY A 193 31.50 15.51 -6.53
N LEU A 194 30.79 16.60 -6.24
CA LEU A 194 29.97 16.80 -5.05
C LEU A 194 28.51 16.49 -5.38
N TYR A 195 27.97 15.48 -4.73
CA TYR A 195 26.65 14.89 -5.02
C TYR A 195 25.59 15.55 -4.13
N ILE A 196 24.81 16.45 -4.71
CA ILE A 196 23.82 17.28 -4.02
C ILE A 196 22.42 16.65 -4.09
N ASN A 197 21.78 16.46 -2.93
CA ASN A 197 20.40 16.00 -2.83
C ASN A 197 19.55 16.99 -2.04
N HIS A 198 18.30 17.20 -2.44
CA HIS A 198 17.39 18.21 -1.90
C HIS A 198 15.99 17.59 -1.73
N TYR A 199 15.68 17.20 -0.50
CA TYR A 199 14.52 16.40 -0.15
C TYR A 199 13.25 17.25 -0.04
N SER A 200 12.08 16.61 -0.18
CA SER A 200 10.77 17.28 -0.09
C SER A 200 10.46 17.87 1.30
N ASN A 201 11.14 17.37 2.34
CA ASN A 201 11.15 17.92 3.70
C ASN A 201 12.13 19.12 3.87
N GLY A 202 12.74 19.60 2.78
CA GLY A 202 13.65 20.74 2.72
C GLY A 202 15.02 20.52 3.36
N ILE A 203 15.38 19.27 3.67
CA ILE A 203 16.75 18.89 3.97
C ILE A 203 17.58 18.94 2.68
N VAL A 204 18.82 19.42 2.78
CA VAL A 204 19.80 19.44 1.69
C VAL A 204 21.05 18.72 2.17
N THR A 205 21.56 17.79 1.37
CA THR A 205 22.83 17.08 1.64
C THR A 205 23.82 17.28 0.49
N VAL A 206 25.11 17.25 0.84
CA VAL A 206 26.24 17.08 -0.07
C VAL A 206 26.98 15.82 0.36
N ASN A 207 27.13 14.84 -0.53
CA ASN A 207 27.69 13.51 -0.22
C ASN A 207 27.10 12.93 1.08
N CYS A 208 25.77 13.00 1.20
CA CYS A 208 24.98 12.60 2.39
C CYS A 208 25.31 13.31 3.73
N ALA A 209 26.26 14.23 3.80
CA ALA A 209 26.39 15.18 4.90
C ALA A 209 25.33 16.28 4.77
N ARG A 210 24.58 16.54 5.85
CA ARG A 210 23.44 17.47 5.86
C ARG A 210 23.90 18.89 6.16
N ILE A 211 23.40 19.85 5.37
CA ILE A 211 23.58 21.28 5.64
C ILE A 211 22.77 21.65 6.90
N ILE A 212 23.48 21.96 7.98
CA ILE A 212 22.94 22.48 9.25
C ILE A 212 22.56 23.96 9.07
N HIS A 213 23.49 24.76 8.55
CA HIS A 213 23.33 26.21 8.38
C HIS A 213 23.81 26.63 6.98
N GLY A 214 22.86 26.84 6.06
CA GLY A 214 23.16 27.25 4.69
C GLY A 214 23.26 28.76 4.50
N ASN A 215 23.67 29.18 3.30
CA ASN A 215 23.59 30.55 2.80
C ASN A 215 24.33 31.60 3.65
N GLN A 216 25.46 31.25 4.26
CA GLN A 216 26.28 32.21 5.01
C GLN A 216 27.14 32.99 4.01
N VAL A 217 26.61 34.13 3.54
CA VAL A 217 27.17 34.91 2.43
C VAL A 217 28.48 35.60 2.84
N ALA A 218 29.53 35.35 2.05
CA ALA A 218 30.82 36.01 2.15
C ALA A 218 30.99 37.05 1.03
N THR A 219 31.97 37.94 1.16
CA THR A 219 32.34 38.94 0.14
C THR A 219 32.84 38.29 -1.16
N ASN A 220 33.54 37.17 -1.06
CA ASN A 220 34.10 36.36 -2.15
C ASN A 220 33.45 34.95 -2.25
N GLY A 221 32.24 34.74 -1.71
CA GLY A 221 31.61 33.42 -1.79
C GLY A 221 30.39 33.17 -0.90
N VAL A 222 30.22 31.92 -0.47
CA VAL A 222 29.21 31.47 0.50
C VAL A 222 29.73 30.25 1.27
N VAL A 223 29.42 30.19 2.56
CA VAL A 223 29.66 29.03 3.43
C VAL A 223 28.34 28.31 3.71
N HIS A 224 28.37 26.97 3.68
CA HIS A 224 27.30 26.10 4.19
C HIS A 224 27.91 25.16 5.23
N ILE A 225 27.37 25.16 6.45
CA ILE A 225 27.88 24.29 7.52
C ILE A 225 27.26 22.90 7.42
N ILE A 226 28.10 21.87 7.33
CA ILE A 226 27.70 20.46 7.22
C ILE A 226 28.01 19.65 8.48
N ASP A 227 27.28 18.54 8.67
CA ASP A 227 27.35 17.70 9.87
C ASP A 227 28.33 16.52 9.80
N ARG A 228 29.09 16.39 8.71
CA ARG A 228 30.14 15.39 8.52
C ARG A 228 31.28 15.97 7.69
N VAL A 229 32.51 15.51 7.90
CA VAL A 229 33.59 15.66 6.92
C VAL A 229 33.26 14.73 5.73
N ILE A 230 33.29 15.25 4.50
CA ILE A 230 33.01 14.46 3.30
C ILE A 230 34.31 13.97 2.64
N THR A 231 34.28 12.74 2.14
CA THR A 231 35.41 12.08 1.48
C THR A 231 35.27 12.08 -0.04
N ALA A 232 36.42 12.02 -0.73
CA ALA A 232 36.48 11.89 -2.19
C ALA A 232 35.72 10.63 -2.67
N VAL A 233 34.87 10.79 -3.69
CA VAL A 233 34.05 9.71 -4.26
C VAL A 233 34.30 9.61 -5.77
N GLY A 234 35.02 8.56 -6.18
CA GLY A 234 35.20 8.17 -7.59
C GLY A 234 34.54 6.83 -7.96
N ASN A 235 34.40 5.93 -6.98
CA ASN A 235 33.91 4.56 -7.18
C ASN A 235 32.38 4.50 -7.34
N THR A 236 31.88 3.64 -8.23
CA THR A 236 30.46 3.29 -8.39
C THR A 236 30.00 2.27 -7.34
N ILE A 237 28.69 1.94 -7.34
CA ILE A 237 28.16 0.85 -6.50
C ILE A 237 28.81 -0.50 -6.84
N GLN A 238 29.05 -0.79 -8.12
CA GLN A 238 29.77 -2.01 -8.55
C GLN A 238 31.18 -2.06 -7.95
N ASP A 239 31.98 -1.00 -8.15
CA ASP A 239 33.37 -0.93 -7.66
C ASP A 239 33.48 -1.13 -6.14
N VAL A 240 32.46 -0.72 -5.36
CA VAL A 240 32.43 -0.87 -3.90
C VAL A 240 31.98 -2.27 -3.46
N ILE A 241 31.18 -2.98 -4.25
CA ILE A 241 30.77 -4.36 -3.94
C ILE A 241 31.89 -5.34 -4.27
N GLU A 242 32.57 -5.15 -5.41
CA GLU A 242 33.63 -6.06 -5.88
C GLU A 242 34.88 -6.09 -4.97
N VAL A 243 35.11 -5.04 -4.16
CA VAL A 243 36.30 -4.91 -3.30
C VAL A 243 36.02 -4.98 -1.79
N ASN A 244 34.77 -5.22 -1.38
CA ASN A 244 34.39 -5.24 0.03
C ASN A 244 34.19 -6.67 0.53
N ASP A 245 35.06 -7.12 1.44
CA ASP A 245 35.02 -8.46 2.05
C ASP A 245 33.68 -8.78 2.74
N ASP A 246 32.95 -7.76 3.22
CA ASP A 246 31.61 -7.92 3.83
C ASP A 246 30.51 -8.28 2.81
N LEU A 247 30.76 -8.13 1.50
CA LEU A 247 29.77 -8.16 0.42
C LEU A 247 30.02 -9.21 -0.68
N THR A 248 30.95 -10.14 -0.48
CA THR A 248 31.29 -11.14 -1.50
C THR A 248 30.08 -11.95 -2.00
N THR A 249 29.19 -12.38 -1.10
CA THR A 249 27.95 -13.10 -1.47
C THR A 249 26.97 -12.23 -2.27
N LEU A 250 26.93 -10.92 -2.00
CA LEU A 250 26.13 -9.98 -2.79
C LEU A 250 26.72 -9.79 -4.20
N SER A 251 28.05 -9.80 -4.32
CA SER A 251 28.76 -9.76 -5.61
C SER A 251 28.42 -11.00 -6.45
N ASP A 252 28.47 -12.20 -5.86
CA ASP A 252 28.07 -13.44 -6.52
C ASP A 252 26.60 -13.42 -6.98
N VAL A 253 25.68 -12.92 -6.15
CA VAL A 253 24.26 -12.73 -6.51
C VAL A 253 24.09 -11.72 -7.66
N ALA A 254 24.83 -10.61 -7.66
CA ALA A 254 24.81 -9.61 -8.73
C ALA A 254 25.38 -10.15 -10.05
N LEU A 255 26.41 -10.99 -9.98
CA LEU A 255 27.00 -11.67 -11.13
C LEU A 255 26.04 -12.72 -11.71
N ALA A 256 25.48 -13.60 -10.87
CA ALA A 256 24.57 -14.67 -11.29
C ALA A 256 23.23 -14.14 -11.85
N SER A 257 22.66 -13.10 -11.23
CA SER A 257 21.51 -12.36 -11.79
C SER A 257 21.84 -11.64 -13.10
N GLY A 258 23.11 -11.44 -13.44
CA GLY A 258 23.54 -10.65 -14.60
C GLY A 258 23.17 -9.17 -14.47
N LEU A 259 23.23 -8.64 -13.24
CA LEU A 259 22.93 -7.24 -12.92
C LEU A 259 24.14 -6.48 -12.34
N LEU A 260 25.29 -7.12 -12.16
CA LEU A 260 26.52 -6.46 -11.68
C LEU A 260 26.87 -5.22 -12.51
N ASP A 261 26.89 -5.34 -13.85
CA ASP A 261 27.11 -4.21 -14.78
C ASP A 261 26.11 -3.04 -14.60
N LYS A 262 24.88 -3.31 -14.13
CA LYS A 262 23.86 -2.29 -13.86
C LYS A 262 24.24 -1.46 -12.62
N LEU A 263 24.99 -2.04 -11.68
CA LEU A 263 25.50 -1.35 -10.48
C LEU A 263 26.68 -0.41 -10.82
N GLY A 264 27.33 -0.57 -11.97
CA GLY A 264 28.32 0.36 -12.52
C GLY A 264 27.73 1.47 -13.40
N GLN A 265 26.46 1.39 -13.81
CA GLN A 265 25.87 2.35 -14.75
C GLN A 265 25.60 3.72 -14.11
N PRO A 266 25.80 4.84 -14.85
CA PRO A 266 25.45 6.18 -14.38
C PRO A 266 23.98 6.29 -13.99
N GLY A 267 23.71 6.80 -12.79
CA GLY A 267 22.36 6.86 -12.23
C GLY A 267 22.34 7.56 -10.87
N GLN A 268 21.22 7.40 -10.15
CA GLN A 268 21.00 7.93 -8.81
C GLN A 268 20.31 6.86 -7.97
N TYR A 269 21.05 5.86 -7.52
CA TYR A 269 20.52 4.69 -6.83
C TYR A 269 20.63 4.79 -5.31
N THR A 270 19.76 4.07 -4.61
CA THR A 270 20.04 3.58 -3.25
C THR A 270 20.10 2.07 -3.31
N LEU A 271 21.16 1.47 -2.78
CA LEU A 271 21.25 0.03 -2.56
C LEU A 271 21.26 -0.25 -1.05
N PHE A 272 20.33 -1.08 -0.60
CA PHE A 272 20.45 -1.74 0.69
C PHE A 272 21.24 -3.02 0.47
N ALA A 273 22.52 -3.04 0.85
CA ALA A 273 23.42 -4.14 0.55
C ALA A 273 23.44 -5.16 1.71
N PRO A 274 22.85 -6.35 1.56
CA PRO A 274 22.96 -7.40 2.57
C PRO A 274 24.39 -7.89 2.67
N THR A 275 24.91 -7.97 3.90
CA THR A 275 26.24 -8.51 4.18
C THR A 275 26.28 -10.03 4.03
N ASN A 276 27.48 -10.60 4.02
CA ASN A 276 27.69 -12.05 4.11
C ASN A 276 26.95 -12.67 5.31
N ASP A 277 26.96 -12.00 6.47
CA ASP A 277 26.18 -12.42 7.65
C ASP A 277 24.67 -12.40 7.40
N ALA A 278 24.16 -11.44 6.62
CA ALA A 278 22.75 -11.37 6.25
C ALA A 278 22.32 -12.57 5.39
N PHE A 279 23.16 -13.00 4.43
CA PHE A 279 22.93 -14.21 3.67
C PHE A 279 23.11 -15.48 4.52
N ALA A 280 24.03 -15.49 5.48
CA ALA A 280 24.24 -16.61 6.39
C ALA A 280 23.11 -16.82 7.42
N LYS A 281 22.17 -15.87 7.54
CA LYS A 281 20.89 -16.05 8.25
C LYS A 281 19.84 -16.83 7.44
N LEU A 282 20.04 -17.04 6.13
CA LEU A 282 19.14 -17.85 5.31
C LEU A 282 19.53 -19.33 5.42
N ASP A 283 18.53 -20.22 5.41
CA ASP A 283 18.78 -21.66 5.32
C ASP A 283 19.51 -22.01 4.02
N SER A 284 20.38 -23.04 4.07
CA SER A 284 21.18 -23.49 2.92
C SER A 284 20.34 -23.75 1.68
N ASP A 285 19.18 -24.35 1.89
CA ASP A 285 18.29 -24.84 0.84
C ASP A 285 17.53 -23.67 0.20
N VAL A 286 17.22 -22.63 1.00
CA VAL A 286 16.69 -21.35 0.51
C VAL A 286 17.73 -20.64 -0.34
N LEU A 287 18.98 -20.50 0.13
CA LEU A 287 20.04 -19.84 -0.63
C LEU A 287 20.37 -20.59 -1.93
N GLN A 288 20.44 -21.93 -1.89
CA GLN A 288 20.65 -22.76 -3.08
C GLN A 288 19.50 -22.63 -4.08
N ARG A 289 18.24 -22.61 -3.60
CA ARG A 289 17.04 -22.40 -4.43
C ARG A 289 17.06 -21.02 -5.10
N LEU A 290 17.37 -19.96 -4.35
CA LEU A 290 17.51 -18.60 -4.89
C LEU A 290 18.59 -18.57 -5.98
N MET A 291 19.78 -19.13 -5.72
CA MET A 291 20.88 -19.20 -6.69
C MET A 291 20.58 -20.04 -7.94
N GLY A 292 19.59 -20.95 -7.88
CA GLY A 292 19.17 -21.78 -9.01
C GLY A 292 18.35 -21.05 -10.07
N ASP A 293 17.66 -19.96 -9.72
CA ASP A 293 16.78 -19.21 -10.63
C ASP A 293 17.26 -17.76 -10.83
N LYS A 294 17.72 -17.48 -12.05
CA LYS A 294 18.21 -16.16 -12.44
C LYS A 294 17.12 -15.06 -12.36
N GLY A 295 15.87 -15.37 -12.68
CA GLY A 295 14.75 -14.43 -12.56
C GLY A 295 14.45 -14.09 -11.10
N VAL A 296 14.52 -15.08 -10.22
CA VAL A 296 14.39 -14.88 -8.76
C VAL A 296 15.55 -14.04 -8.21
N LEU A 297 16.80 -14.29 -8.62
CA LEU A 297 17.94 -13.42 -8.23
C LEU A 297 17.78 -11.99 -8.77
N GLN A 298 17.21 -11.82 -9.97
CA GLN A 298 16.92 -10.49 -10.53
C GLN A 298 15.84 -9.77 -9.71
N ALA A 299 14.77 -10.44 -9.30
CA ALA A 299 13.76 -9.86 -8.40
C ALA A 299 14.39 -9.49 -7.05
N LEU A 300 15.16 -10.41 -6.46
CA LEU A 300 15.84 -10.23 -5.17
C LEU A 300 16.74 -8.98 -5.16
N LEU A 301 17.66 -8.84 -6.12
CA LEU A 301 18.56 -7.68 -6.15
C LEU A 301 17.82 -6.37 -6.46
N ASN A 302 16.84 -6.39 -7.37
CA ASN A 302 16.08 -5.18 -7.68
C ASN A 302 15.20 -4.72 -6.49
N PHE A 303 14.72 -5.63 -5.63
CA PHE A 303 13.99 -5.28 -4.40
C PHE A 303 14.88 -4.61 -3.33
N HIS A 304 16.21 -4.82 -3.38
CA HIS A 304 17.18 -4.10 -2.56
C HIS A 304 17.54 -2.71 -3.11
N MET A 305 17.06 -2.34 -4.30
CA MET A 305 17.42 -1.10 -4.99
C MET A 305 16.26 -0.11 -5.12
N LEU A 306 16.57 1.19 -5.00
CA LEU A 306 15.67 2.30 -5.35
C LEU A 306 16.25 3.12 -6.52
N ASN A 307 15.36 3.68 -7.36
CA ASN A 307 15.72 4.63 -8.42
C ASN A 307 15.87 6.10 -7.92
N SER A 308 16.37 6.27 -6.70
CA SER A 308 16.69 7.59 -6.12
C SER A 308 17.72 7.46 -5.00
N VAL A 309 18.51 8.51 -4.75
CA VAL A 309 19.45 8.58 -3.60
C VAL A 309 18.69 8.97 -2.33
N GLN A 310 18.74 8.11 -1.30
CA GLN A 310 18.14 8.31 0.01
C GLN A 310 19.23 8.28 1.09
N CYS A 311 19.85 9.44 1.33
CA CYS A 311 20.77 9.63 2.44
C CYS A 311 20.05 9.53 3.79
N SER A 312 20.71 9.01 4.82
CA SER A 312 20.09 8.74 6.12
C SER A 312 19.58 10.00 6.82
N GLU A 313 20.30 11.13 6.70
CA GLU A 313 19.86 12.42 7.22
C GLU A 313 18.68 13.04 6.43
N GLY A 314 18.32 12.49 5.27
CA GLY A 314 17.10 12.86 4.54
C GLY A 314 15.82 12.28 5.16
N ILE A 315 15.94 11.20 5.94
CA ILE A 315 14.81 10.48 6.55
C ILE A 315 14.53 11.03 7.96
N MET A 316 13.32 11.54 8.18
CA MET A 316 12.86 12.05 9.50
C MET A 316 11.73 11.23 10.13
N SER A 317 11.10 10.37 9.32
CA SER A 317 9.91 9.57 9.62
C SER A 317 9.81 8.44 8.61
N GLY A 318 9.00 7.42 8.89
CA GLY A 318 8.58 6.43 7.90
C GLY A 318 8.07 7.07 6.61
N GLN A 319 8.57 6.58 5.47
CA GLN A 319 8.21 6.96 4.10
C GLN A 319 8.26 5.71 3.21
N THR A 320 7.28 5.56 2.34
CA THR A 320 7.17 4.42 1.42
C THR A 320 7.89 4.73 0.12
N PHE A 321 8.70 3.79 -0.37
CA PHE A 321 9.46 3.89 -1.62
C PHE A 321 9.26 2.65 -2.49
N GLU A 322 9.06 2.86 -3.79
CA GLU A 322 8.98 1.82 -4.81
C GLU A 322 10.40 1.33 -5.16
N THR A 323 10.61 0.01 -5.09
CA THR A 323 11.89 -0.62 -5.44
C THR A 323 12.01 -0.83 -6.95
N LEU A 324 13.19 -1.21 -7.45
CA LEU A 324 13.36 -1.57 -8.86
C LEU A 324 12.66 -2.88 -9.25
N GLU A 325 12.13 -3.64 -8.29
CA GLU A 325 11.30 -4.84 -8.53
C GLU A 325 9.81 -4.49 -8.67
N GLY A 326 9.39 -3.31 -8.16
CA GLY A 326 8.02 -2.78 -8.26
C GLY A 326 7.23 -2.85 -6.95
N HIS A 327 7.57 -3.76 -6.03
CA HIS A 327 7.00 -3.70 -4.68
C HIS A 327 7.61 -2.57 -3.84
N ASN A 328 6.87 -2.15 -2.83
CA ASN A 328 7.23 -1.02 -1.97
C ASN A 328 7.90 -1.48 -0.66
N ILE A 329 8.87 -0.71 -0.18
CA ILE A 329 9.44 -0.80 1.17
C ILE A 329 9.17 0.48 1.97
N GLU A 330 9.06 0.39 3.29
CA GLU A 330 9.05 1.57 4.17
C GLU A 330 10.47 1.83 4.70
N ILE A 331 11.00 3.03 4.44
CA ILE A 331 12.25 3.50 5.05
C ILE A 331 11.90 4.49 6.14
N GLY A 332 12.42 4.26 7.34
CA GLY A 332 12.20 5.09 8.51
C GLY A 332 13.47 5.26 9.34
N CYS A 333 13.29 5.68 10.59
CA CYS A 333 14.38 5.86 11.55
C CYS A 333 13.87 5.78 12.99
N ASP A 334 14.70 5.26 13.90
CA ASP A 334 14.47 5.33 15.36
C ASP A 334 15.74 5.77 16.09
N GLY A 335 15.77 7.03 16.54
CA GLY A 335 16.99 7.71 16.96
C GLY A 335 17.89 7.97 15.75
N ASP A 336 19.13 7.52 15.82
CA ASP A 336 20.13 7.68 14.75
C ASP A 336 20.22 6.49 13.78
N SER A 337 19.59 5.36 14.13
CA SER A 337 19.42 4.18 13.27
C SER A 337 18.38 4.44 12.18
N LEU A 338 18.69 4.10 10.94
CA LEU A 338 17.68 3.88 9.91
C LEU A 338 16.88 2.60 10.22
N THR A 339 15.66 2.52 9.69
CA THR A 339 14.86 1.30 9.67
C THR A 339 14.38 0.99 8.26
N VAL A 340 14.24 -0.29 7.94
CA VAL A 340 13.61 -0.79 6.71
C VAL A 340 12.47 -1.71 7.13
N ASN A 341 11.27 -1.48 6.62
CA ASN A 341 10.02 -2.13 7.02
C ASN A 341 9.80 -2.15 8.56
N GLY A 342 10.28 -1.10 9.24
CA GLY A 342 10.25 -0.97 10.71
C GLY A 342 11.42 -1.64 11.46
N ILE A 343 12.20 -2.51 10.82
CA ILE A 343 13.30 -3.28 11.42
C ILE A 343 14.60 -2.47 11.40
N LYS A 344 15.41 -2.58 12.46
CA LYS A 344 16.69 -1.86 12.65
C LYS A 344 17.90 -2.52 11.96
N MET A 345 17.70 -3.02 10.74
CA MET A 345 18.71 -3.85 10.06
C MET A 345 19.94 -3.09 9.52
N VAL A 346 19.92 -1.75 9.48
CA VAL A 346 21.00 -0.96 8.85
C VAL A 346 22.23 -0.87 9.76
N LEU A 347 23.28 -1.63 9.43
CA LEU A 347 24.56 -1.69 10.13
C LEU A 347 25.44 -0.45 9.88
N LYS A 348 25.59 -0.07 8.61
CA LYS A 348 26.49 1.00 8.16
C LYS A 348 25.80 1.78 7.05
N LYS A 349 25.73 3.10 7.19
CA LYS A 349 24.89 3.97 6.37
C LYS A 349 25.68 5.07 5.67
N ASP A 350 25.13 5.58 4.57
CA ASP A 350 25.70 6.67 3.78
C ASP A 350 27.08 6.36 3.18
N ILE A 351 27.28 5.16 2.63
CA ILE A 351 28.46 4.85 1.80
C ILE A 351 28.19 5.47 0.42
N VAL A 352 28.75 6.64 0.15
CA VAL A 352 28.48 7.41 -1.07
C VAL A 352 29.33 6.89 -2.23
N THR A 353 28.72 6.80 -3.42
CA THR A 353 29.30 6.30 -4.67
C THR A 353 28.96 7.25 -5.83
N ALA A 354 29.67 7.14 -6.95
CA ALA A 354 29.51 8.04 -8.10
C ALA A 354 28.14 7.96 -8.79
N ASN A 355 27.38 6.89 -8.55
CA ASN A 355 26.04 6.66 -9.11
C ASN A 355 24.96 6.37 -8.03
N GLY A 356 25.26 6.58 -6.75
CA GLY A 356 24.27 6.36 -5.69
C GLY A 356 24.80 6.34 -4.24
N VAL A 357 24.03 5.73 -3.35
CA VAL A 357 24.39 5.49 -1.95
C VAL A 357 24.13 4.03 -1.56
N ILE A 358 25.04 3.45 -0.79
CA ILE A 358 24.89 2.11 -0.21
C ILE A 358 24.64 2.22 1.30
N HIS A 359 23.70 1.43 1.82
CA HIS A 359 23.50 1.16 3.24
C HIS A 359 23.65 -0.34 3.46
N LEU A 360 24.60 -0.78 4.29
CA LEU A 360 24.77 -2.19 4.64
C LEU A 360 23.63 -2.62 5.58
N ILE A 361 23.02 -3.78 5.31
CA ILE A 361 21.96 -4.36 6.13
C ILE A 361 22.32 -5.77 6.62
N ASP A 362 21.82 -6.17 7.78
CA ASP A 362 22.07 -7.47 8.40
C ASP A 362 20.98 -8.53 8.09
N GLU A 363 19.98 -8.22 7.27
CA GLU A 363 18.94 -9.15 6.82
C GLU A 363 18.77 -9.05 5.30
N VAL A 364 18.40 -10.14 4.62
CA VAL A 364 18.12 -10.12 3.18
C VAL A 364 16.66 -9.70 2.96
N LEU A 365 16.43 -8.60 2.23
CA LEU A 365 15.10 -8.17 1.81
C LEU A 365 14.56 -9.14 0.76
N MET A 366 13.70 -10.06 1.19
CA MET A 366 13.10 -11.05 0.29
C MET A 366 11.74 -10.57 -0.24
N PRO A 367 11.60 -10.24 -1.54
CA PRO A 367 10.30 -9.92 -2.12
C PRO A 367 9.41 -11.15 -2.14
N ASP A 368 8.08 -10.96 -2.17
CA ASP A 368 7.15 -12.10 -2.24
C ASP A 368 7.35 -12.91 -3.54
N SER A 369 7.74 -12.26 -4.64
CA SER A 369 8.11 -12.90 -5.92
C SER A 369 9.28 -13.89 -5.84
N ALA A 370 10.14 -13.80 -4.83
CA ALA A 370 11.25 -14.74 -4.58
C ALA A 370 10.89 -15.91 -3.64
N LYS A 371 9.74 -15.84 -2.97
CA LYS A 371 9.29 -16.80 -1.96
C LYS A 371 8.55 -17.97 -2.58
N GLN A 372 8.72 -19.16 -2.03
CA GLN A 372 7.83 -20.29 -2.31
C GLN A 372 6.45 -20.06 -1.68
N VAL A 373 5.43 -20.73 -2.20
CA VAL A 373 4.03 -20.44 -1.85
C VAL A 373 3.71 -20.55 -0.34
N MET A 374 4.39 -21.46 0.38
CA MET A 374 4.25 -21.59 1.84
C MET A 374 4.88 -20.41 2.61
N GLU A 375 5.96 -19.82 2.08
CA GLU A 375 6.66 -18.67 2.66
C GLU A 375 5.90 -17.34 2.44
N LEU A 376 4.83 -17.36 1.64
CA LEU A 376 3.93 -16.21 1.46
C LEU A 376 2.98 -16.00 2.66
N LEU A 377 2.69 -17.07 3.42
CA LEU A 377 1.79 -17.07 4.57
C LEU A 377 2.30 -16.13 5.68
N THR A 378 1.38 -15.50 6.41
CA THR A 378 1.73 -14.53 7.46
C THR A 378 1.26 -15.01 8.84
N PRO A 379 1.60 -14.31 9.94
CA PRO A 379 1.02 -14.57 11.26
C PRO A 379 -0.52 -14.46 11.35
N SER A 380 -1.20 -14.02 10.28
CA SER A 380 -2.67 -14.03 10.18
C SER A 380 -3.24 -15.35 9.63
N GLU A 381 -2.38 -16.21 9.05
CA GLU A 381 -2.69 -17.54 8.49
C GLU A 381 -1.86 -18.65 9.15
N SER A 382 -1.14 -18.36 10.24
CA SER A 382 -0.23 -19.31 10.88
C SER A 382 -0.89 -20.65 11.21
N THR A 383 -2.12 -20.67 11.74
CA THR A 383 -2.84 -21.90 12.07
C THR A 383 -3.10 -22.78 10.84
N PHE A 384 -3.28 -22.19 9.66
CA PHE A 384 -3.35 -22.95 8.41
C PHE A 384 -1.97 -23.51 8.02
N SER A 385 -0.90 -22.70 8.13
CA SER A 385 0.49 -23.11 7.88
C SER A 385 0.92 -24.29 8.76
N ASP A 386 0.58 -24.21 10.06
CA ASP A 386 0.87 -25.21 11.07
C ASP A 386 0.17 -26.53 10.72
N MET A 387 -1.14 -26.51 10.46
CA MET A 387 -1.90 -27.72 10.09
C MET A 387 -1.45 -28.35 8.77
N VAL A 388 -1.14 -27.54 7.74
CA VAL A 388 -0.61 -28.04 6.46
C VAL A 388 0.75 -28.74 6.66
N SER A 389 1.52 -28.31 7.66
CA SER A 389 2.80 -28.91 8.01
C SER A 389 2.64 -30.16 8.88
N GLU A 390 1.89 -30.08 9.99
CA GLU A 390 1.67 -31.21 10.93
C GLU A 390 0.99 -32.41 10.28
N LEU A 391 0.02 -32.18 9.37
CA LEU A 391 -0.69 -33.23 8.65
C LEU A 391 0.09 -33.75 7.43
N GLY A 392 1.33 -33.27 7.21
CA GLY A 392 2.23 -33.70 6.14
C GLY A 392 1.73 -33.35 4.75
N LEU A 393 0.99 -32.26 4.59
CA LEU A 393 0.53 -31.78 3.28
C LEU A 393 1.62 -30.98 2.56
N SER A 394 2.40 -30.17 3.28
CA SER A 394 3.58 -29.49 2.71
C SER A 394 4.61 -30.48 2.17
N ALA A 395 4.86 -31.60 2.87
CA ALA A 395 5.74 -32.67 2.41
C ALA A 395 5.20 -33.47 1.21
N ALA A 396 3.92 -33.32 0.87
CA ALA A 396 3.31 -33.89 -0.34
C ALA A 396 3.33 -32.91 -1.53
N MET A 397 3.73 -31.65 -1.32
CA MET A 397 3.96 -30.67 -2.38
C MET A 397 5.38 -30.87 -2.94
N ALA A 398 5.50 -31.06 -4.26
CA ALA A 398 6.79 -31.20 -4.91
C ALA A 398 7.44 -29.82 -5.10
N ALA A 399 8.73 -29.67 -4.76
CA ALA A 399 9.42 -28.37 -4.78
C ALA A 399 9.35 -27.66 -6.15
N GLU A 400 9.47 -28.44 -7.23
CA GLU A 400 9.44 -27.99 -8.64
C GLU A 400 8.02 -27.80 -9.21
N ALA A 401 6.96 -28.07 -8.44
CA ALA A 401 5.58 -27.94 -8.90
C ALA A 401 4.95 -26.62 -8.45
N GLU A 402 4.02 -26.13 -9.27
CA GLU A 402 3.27 -24.91 -9.00
C GLU A 402 1.99 -25.19 -8.21
N TYR A 403 1.66 -24.31 -7.26
CA TYR A 403 0.49 -24.47 -6.39
C TYR A 403 -0.25 -23.15 -6.16
N THR A 404 -1.52 -23.26 -5.75
CA THR A 404 -2.27 -22.15 -5.16
C THR A 404 -2.82 -22.53 -3.80
N LEU A 405 -2.51 -21.74 -2.77
CA LEU A 405 -3.03 -21.90 -1.42
C LEU A 405 -4.29 -21.04 -1.23
N LEU A 406 -5.39 -21.67 -0.83
CA LEU A 406 -6.65 -21.02 -0.44
C LEU A 406 -6.71 -20.91 1.10
N ALA A 407 -5.76 -20.19 1.70
CA ALA A 407 -5.54 -20.18 3.15
C ALA A 407 -6.68 -19.46 3.92
N PRO A 408 -7.38 -20.12 4.85
CA PRO A 408 -8.29 -19.45 5.77
C PRO A 408 -7.52 -18.61 6.80
N LEU A 409 -8.09 -17.47 7.20
CA LEU A 409 -7.57 -16.68 8.32
C LEU A 409 -7.63 -17.47 9.64
N ASN A 410 -6.72 -17.18 10.57
CA ASN A 410 -6.66 -17.84 11.89
C ASN A 410 -8.01 -17.81 12.65
N SER A 411 -8.84 -16.78 12.45
CA SER A 411 -10.18 -16.66 13.07
C SER A 411 -11.22 -17.68 12.59
N VAL A 412 -10.91 -18.48 11.56
CA VAL A 412 -11.76 -19.57 11.07
C VAL A 412 -11.60 -20.85 11.90
N PHE A 413 -10.44 -21.04 12.56
CA PHE A 413 -10.10 -22.23 13.33
C PHE A 413 -10.60 -22.13 14.77
N THR A 414 -11.93 -22.18 14.93
CA THR A 414 -12.60 -22.20 16.24
C THR A 414 -12.44 -23.54 16.95
N ASP A 415 -12.73 -23.62 18.25
CA ASP A 415 -12.71 -24.88 19.02
C ASP A 415 -13.52 -26.01 18.37
N GLU A 416 -14.62 -25.69 17.68
CA GLU A 416 -15.43 -26.64 16.91
C GLU A 416 -14.70 -27.20 15.69
N VAL A 417 -13.86 -26.41 15.04
CA VAL A 417 -12.97 -26.83 13.93
C VAL A 417 -11.78 -27.62 14.46
N MET A 418 -11.20 -27.19 15.58
CA MET A 418 -10.09 -27.89 16.25
C MET A 418 -10.51 -29.26 16.81
N ALA A 419 -11.80 -29.47 17.07
CA ALA A 419 -12.37 -30.74 17.51
C ALA A 419 -12.70 -31.73 16.37
N ILE A 420 -12.45 -31.37 15.11
CA ILE A 420 -12.63 -32.27 13.96
C ILE A 420 -11.52 -33.34 13.97
N ASP A 421 -11.89 -34.59 13.66
CA ASP A 421 -10.91 -35.69 13.51
C ASP A 421 -9.83 -35.34 12.48
N GLN A 422 -8.55 -35.58 12.83
CA GLN A 422 -7.40 -35.18 12.02
C GLN A 422 -7.40 -35.78 10.61
N SER A 423 -7.96 -36.97 10.39
CA SER A 423 -8.05 -37.57 9.06
C SER A 423 -9.09 -36.85 8.18
N PHE A 424 -10.19 -36.39 8.78
CA PHE A 424 -11.20 -35.61 8.07
C PHE A 424 -10.74 -34.16 7.86
N LEU A 425 -10.08 -33.55 8.85
CA LEU A 425 -9.46 -32.23 8.73
C LEU A 425 -8.38 -32.19 7.65
N LYS A 426 -7.57 -33.26 7.52
CA LYS A 426 -6.63 -33.42 6.41
C LYS A 426 -7.34 -33.38 5.05
N VAL A 427 -8.41 -34.16 4.85
CA VAL A 427 -9.19 -34.13 3.61
C VAL A 427 -9.84 -32.77 3.34
N ILE A 428 -10.25 -32.03 4.39
CA ILE A 428 -10.68 -30.63 4.24
C ILE A 428 -9.54 -29.76 3.71
N LEU A 429 -8.35 -29.83 4.30
CA LEU A 429 -7.18 -29.00 3.94
C LEU A 429 -6.58 -29.38 2.58
N GLU A 430 -6.67 -30.63 2.13
CA GLU A 430 -6.37 -31.05 0.75
C GLU A 430 -7.27 -30.35 -0.30
N ASN A 431 -8.41 -29.78 0.12
CA ASN A 431 -9.27 -28.96 -0.73
C ASN A 431 -8.99 -27.45 -0.62
N HIS A 432 -7.94 -27.06 0.10
CA HIS A 432 -7.41 -25.69 0.17
C HIS A 432 -6.09 -25.52 -0.61
N ILE A 433 -5.63 -26.55 -1.32
CA ILE A 433 -4.41 -26.55 -2.13
C ILE A 433 -4.77 -26.97 -3.56
N LEU A 434 -4.44 -26.13 -4.55
CA LEU A 434 -4.69 -26.37 -5.98
C LEU A 434 -3.40 -26.80 -6.68
N LYS A 435 -3.52 -27.61 -7.74
CA LYS A 435 -2.40 -28.22 -8.49
C LYS A 435 -1.67 -27.30 -9.50
N GLU A 436 -2.04 -26.02 -9.55
CA GLU A 436 -1.52 -25.03 -10.49
C GLU A 436 -1.36 -23.67 -9.80
N LYS A 437 -0.48 -22.80 -10.32
CA LYS A 437 -0.38 -21.40 -9.92
C LYS A 437 -1.47 -20.57 -10.62
N ILE A 438 -2.41 -20.07 -9.84
CA ILE A 438 -3.56 -19.30 -10.32
C ILE A 438 -3.59 -17.98 -9.56
N THR A 439 -3.27 -16.91 -10.25
CA THR A 439 -3.28 -15.54 -9.71
C THR A 439 -4.69 -14.96 -9.71
N LEU A 440 -4.91 -13.92 -8.91
CA LEU A 440 -6.22 -13.26 -8.78
C LEU A 440 -6.75 -12.70 -10.11
N GLY A 441 -5.85 -12.33 -11.04
CA GLY A 441 -6.19 -11.84 -12.38
C GLY A 441 -6.55 -12.92 -13.39
N GLN A 442 -6.27 -14.20 -13.10
CA GLN A 442 -6.61 -15.34 -13.96
C GLN A 442 -7.97 -15.98 -13.61
N LEU A 443 -8.57 -15.60 -12.47
CA LEU A 443 -9.87 -16.13 -12.04
C LEU A 443 -11.02 -15.59 -12.92
N TYR A 444 -11.89 -16.49 -13.40
CA TYR A 444 -13.10 -16.14 -14.16
C TYR A 444 -14.36 -16.88 -13.69
N ASN A 445 -15.54 -16.30 -13.92
CA ASN A 445 -16.80 -16.89 -13.46
C ASN A 445 -17.11 -18.21 -14.19
N GLY A 446 -17.47 -19.25 -13.43
CA GLY A 446 -17.74 -20.60 -13.97
C GLY A 446 -16.47 -21.43 -14.20
N GLN A 447 -15.29 -20.91 -13.87
CA GLN A 447 -14.05 -21.69 -13.86
C GLN A 447 -14.15 -22.82 -12.84
N ARG A 448 -13.55 -23.97 -13.15
CA ARG A 448 -13.33 -25.08 -12.22
C ARG A 448 -11.84 -25.17 -11.88
N LEU A 449 -11.53 -25.29 -10.59
CA LEU A 449 -10.18 -25.41 -10.05
C LEU A 449 -10.00 -26.83 -9.49
N GLU A 450 -8.91 -27.52 -9.83
CA GLU A 450 -8.63 -28.87 -9.30
C GLU A 450 -7.78 -28.83 -8.03
N THR A 451 -8.27 -29.44 -6.96
CA THR A 451 -7.56 -29.57 -5.68
C THR A 451 -6.56 -30.71 -5.70
N ILE A 452 -5.60 -30.75 -4.76
CA ILE A 452 -4.69 -31.91 -4.65
C ILE A 452 -5.44 -33.21 -4.34
N ALA A 453 -6.60 -33.14 -3.67
CA ALA A 453 -7.53 -34.26 -3.49
C ALA A 453 -8.26 -34.72 -4.79
N GLY A 454 -8.08 -34.04 -5.92
CA GLY A 454 -8.76 -34.34 -7.18
C GLY A 454 -10.25 -33.97 -7.19
N LYS A 455 -10.71 -33.10 -6.28
CA LYS A 455 -12.05 -32.49 -6.35
C LYS A 455 -11.99 -31.21 -7.17
N PHE A 456 -13.13 -30.83 -7.75
CA PHE A 456 -13.28 -29.56 -8.47
C PHE A 456 -14.03 -28.53 -7.62
N LEU A 457 -13.53 -27.31 -7.62
CA LEU A 457 -14.13 -26.14 -6.97
C LEU A 457 -14.58 -25.14 -8.02
N ARG A 458 -15.80 -24.60 -7.91
CA ARG A 458 -16.35 -23.60 -8.83
C ARG A 458 -16.00 -22.17 -8.39
N VAL A 459 -15.65 -21.32 -9.35
CA VAL A 459 -15.37 -19.89 -9.14
C VAL A 459 -16.60 -19.05 -9.48
N PHE A 460 -17.02 -18.20 -8.55
CA PHE A 460 -18.13 -17.26 -8.70
C PHE A 460 -17.60 -15.82 -8.58
N ILE A 461 -17.80 -15.00 -9.61
CA ILE A 461 -17.36 -13.60 -9.63
C ILE A 461 -18.56 -12.67 -9.56
N TYR A 462 -18.61 -11.90 -8.47
CA TYR A 462 -19.62 -10.90 -8.18
C TYR A 462 -19.04 -9.49 -8.42
N ARG A 463 -19.89 -8.47 -8.33
CA ARG A 463 -19.48 -7.06 -8.52
C ARG A 463 -18.35 -6.61 -7.56
N THR A 464 -18.34 -7.16 -6.35
CA THR A 464 -17.49 -6.69 -5.23
C THR A 464 -16.75 -7.83 -4.53
N ALA A 465 -16.85 -9.06 -5.01
CA ALA A 465 -16.30 -10.24 -4.37
C ALA A 465 -15.96 -11.33 -5.41
N VAL A 466 -14.91 -12.09 -5.14
CA VAL A 466 -14.62 -13.37 -5.82
C VAL A 466 -14.78 -14.46 -4.76
N CYS A 467 -15.49 -15.53 -5.10
CA CYS A 467 -15.71 -16.65 -4.19
C CYS A 467 -15.43 -17.98 -4.91
N ILE A 468 -15.01 -18.97 -4.13
CA ILE A 468 -14.70 -20.32 -4.58
C ILE A 468 -15.55 -21.25 -3.69
N GLU A 469 -16.43 -22.04 -4.29
CA GLU A 469 -17.50 -22.78 -3.57
C GLU A 469 -18.22 -21.90 -2.52
N ASN A 470 -18.13 -22.24 -1.23
CA ASN A 470 -18.81 -21.61 -0.11
C ASN A 470 -17.99 -20.46 0.56
N SER A 471 -16.80 -20.16 0.05
CA SER A 471 -15.84 -19.25 0.69
C SER A 471 -15.45 -18.11 -0.23
N CYS A 472 -15.34 -16.90 0.31
CA CYS A 472 -15.00 -15.71 -0.47
C CYS A 472 -13.60 -15.20 -0.11
N LEU A 473 -12.92 -14.66 -1.14
CA LEU A 473 -11.57 -14.14 -1.01
C LEU A 473 -11.56 -12.86 -0.16
N VAL A 474 -10.52 -12.73 0.66
CA VAL A 474 -10.16 -11.56 1.45
C VAL A 474 -9.00 -10.84 0.75
N ARG A 475 -8.87 -9.52 0.97
CA ARG A 475 -7.71 -8.75 0.48
C ARG A 475 -6.43 -9.27 1.14
N GLY A 476 -5.34 -9.29 0.38
CA GLY A 476 -4.06 -9.89 0.81
C GLY A 476 -3.65 -11.11 -0.01
N SER A 477 -4.20 -11.28 -1.22
CA SER A 477 -3.64 -12.26 -2.17
C SER A 477 -2.21 -11.87 -2.56
N LYS A 478 -1.34 -12.88 -2.72
CA LYS A 478 0.08 -12.72 -3.06
C LYS A 478 0.47 -13.67 -4.20
N GLU A 479 1.61 -13.38 -4.82
CA GLU A 479 2.25 -14.24 -5.80
C GLU A 479 3.71 -14.48 -5.39
N GLY A 480 4.20 -15.70 -5.59
CA GLY A 480 5.57 -16.11 -5.36
C GLY A 480 6.14 -16.94 -6.50
N SER A 481 7.36 -17.44 -6.32
CA SER A 481 8.12 -18.12 -7.37
C SER A 481 7.40 -19.37 -7.91
N ASN A 482 6.96 -20.27 -7.02
CA ASN A 482 6.24 -21.50 -7.37
C ASN A 482 4.73 -21.49 -7.01
N GLY A 483 4.10 -20.31 -6.87
CA GLY A 483 2.67 -20.32 -6.58
C GLY A 483 1.99 -18.98 -6.29
N ALA A 484 0.72 -19.09 -5.87
CA ALA A 484 -0.12 -17.97 -5.46
C ALA A 484 -0.80 -18.25 -4.11
N LEU A 485 -1.08 -17.19 -3.35
CA LEU A 485 -1.82 -17.24 -2.10
C LEU A 485 -3.11 -16.44 -2.23
N HIS A 486 -4.22 -17.03 -1.82
CA HIS A 486 -5.54 -16.39 -1.67
C HIS A 486 -6.03 -16.58 -0.25
N LEU A 487 -6.31 -15.47 0.44
CA LEU A 487 -6.84 -15.48 1.80
C LEU A 487 -8.36 -15.72 1.75
N MET A 488 -8.88 -16.63 2.59
CA MET A 488 -10.26 -17.11 2.52
C MET A 488 -11.04 -16.81 3.80
N LYS A 489 -12.32 -16.43 3.65
CA LYS A 489 -13.19 -16.07 4.80
C LYS A 489 -13.63 -17.29 5.63
N THR A 490 -13.72 -18.47 5.03
CA THR A 490 -14.20 -19.72 5.67
C THR A 490 -13.48 -20.94 5.10
N LEU A 491 -13.54 -22.09 5.80
CA LEU A 491 -13.08 -23.37 5.28
C LEU A 491 -13.86 -23.77 4.02
N MET A 492 -13.13 -24.29 3.03
CA MET A 492 -13.66 -24.89 1.82
C MET A 492 -14.45 -26.17 2.13
N LYS A 493 -15.69 -26.20 1.65
CA LYS A 493 -16.61 -27.35 1.71
C LYS A 493 -17.13 -27.62 0.31
N PRO A 494 -16.44 -28.47 -0.49
CA PRO A 494 -16.89 -28.84 -1.83
C PRO A 494 -18.29 -29.47 -1.78
N ALA A 495 -19.16 -29.11 -2.72
CA ALA A 495 -20.49 -29.72 -2.77
C ALA A 495 -20.44 -31.17 -3.29
N GLU A 496 -20.96 -32.11 -2.52
CA GLU A 496 -20.94 -33.55 -2.86
C GLU A 496 -22.31 -34.11 -3.29
N ALA A 497 -23.38 -33.35 -3.07
CA ALA A 497 -24.76 -33.77 -3.30
C ALA A 497 -25.54 -32.78 -4.19
N THR A 498 -26.53 -33.27 -4.95
CA THR A 498 -27.45 -32.43 -5.74
C THR A 498 -28.48 -31.75 -4.83
N MET A 499 -29.12 -30.68 -5.32
CA MET A 499 -30.22 -30.03 -4.60
C MET A 499 -31.34 -31.00 -4.22
N PHE A 500 -31.66 -31.95 -5.10
CA PHE A 500 -32.66 -32.99 -4.82
C PHE A 500 -32.29 -33.85 -3.61
N GLN A 501 -31.02 -34.27 -3.53
CA GLN A 501 -30.53 -35.15 -2.48
C GLN A 501 -30.55 -34.43 -1.12
N ILE A 502 -30.00 -33.20 -1.06
CA ILE A 502 -29.93 -32.38 0.16
C ILE A 502 -31.33 -32.12 0.75
N LEU A 503 -32.31 -31.78 -0.09
CA LEU A 503 -33.69 -31.55 0.34
C LEU A 503 -34.39 -32.83 0.81
N THR A 504 -34.03 -33.98 0.23
CA THR A 504 -34.58 -35.29 0.61
C THR A 504 -34.03 -35.73 1.97
N ASP A 505 -32.72 -35.64 2.16
CA ASP A 505 -32.04 -36.12 3.37
C ASP A 505 -32.31 -35.23 4.61
N ASN A 506 -32.48 -33.92 4.41
CA ASN A 506 -32.96 -33.02 5.46
C ASN A 506 -34.38 -33.40 5.95
N GLY A 507 -35.23 -33.94 5.05
CA GLY A 507 -36.55 -34.46 5.39
C GLY A 507 -37.62 -33.41 5.76
N GLY A 508 -37.28 -32.11 5.82
CA GLY A 508 -38.19 -30.99 6.11
C GLY A 508 -38.78 -30.28 4.87
N PHE A 509 -38.70 -30.91 3.69
CA PHE A 509 -39.12 -30.34 2.40
C PHE A 509 -40.09 -31.24 1.61
N LYS A 510 -40.81 -32.14 2.28
CA LYS A 510 -41.64 -33.18 1.65
C LYS A 510 -42.78 -32.60 0.83
N ILE A 511 -43.38 -31.50 1.28
CA ILE A 511 -44.45 -30.78 0.57
C ILE A 511 -43.87 -30.12 -0.69
N PHE A 512 -42.71 -29.46 -0.59
CA PHE A 512 -42.05 -28.84 -1.75
C PHE A 512 -41.65 -29.88 -2.80
N LEU A 513 -41.02 -30.99 -2.40
CA LEU A 513 -40.62 -32.06 -3.30
C LEU A 513 -41.82 -32.71 -4.01
N SER A 514 -42.92 -32.96 -3.29
CA SER A 514 -44.17 -33.48 -3.88
C SER A 514 -44.81 -32.49 -4.88
N LEU A 515 -44.74 -31.18 -4.61
CA LEU A 515 -45.21 -30.15 -5.55
C LEU A 515 -44.31 -30.04 -6.79
N MET A 516 -42.99 -30.19 -6.64
CA MET A 516 -42.03 -30.23 -7.75
C MET A 516 -42.25 -31.46 -8.64
N GLU A 517 -42.57 -32.62 -8.06
CA GLU A 517 -42.95 -33.82 -8.79
C GLU A 517 -44.28 -33.63 -9.54
N MET A 518 -45.32 -33.15 -8.85
CA MET A 518 -46.63 -32.86 -9.46
C MET A 518 -46.54 -31.85 -10.61
N ALA A 519 -45.64 -30.88 -10.52
CA ALA A 519 -45.39 -29.90 -11.57
C ALA A 519 -44.52 -30.45 -12.73
N GLY A 520 -43.88 -31.63 -12.59
CA GLY A 520 -42.89 -32.13 -13.54
C GLY A 520 -41.64 -31.25 -13.62
N LEU A 521 -41.17 -30.77 -12.46
CA LEU A 521 -39.99 -29.91 -12.32
C LEU A 521 -38.84 -30.58 -11.54
N THR A 522 -39.00 -31.82 -11.07
CA THR A 522 -38.00 -32.55 -10.28
C THR A 522 -36.61 -32.61 -10.91
N ASP A 523 -36.53 -32.65 -12.24
CA ASP A 523 -35.24 -32.72 -12.95
C ASP A 523 -34.40 -31.45 -12.77
N LEU A 524 -35.02 -30.28 -12.53
CA LEU A 524 -34.33 -29.03 -12.18
C LEU A 524 -33.53 -29.13 -10.87
N LEU A 525 -33.93 -30.03 -9.96
CA LEU A 525 -33.20 -30.31 -8.72
C LEU A 525 -32.05 -31.33 -8.90
N LYS A 526 -32.02 -32.05 -10.02
CA LYS A 526 -31.14 -33.21 -10.27
C LYS A 526 -30.10 -32.98 -11.37
N GLN A 527 -30.48 -32.28 -12.45
CA GLN A 527 -29.62 -32.02 -13.60
C GLN A 527 -28.43 -31.12 -13.23
N GLU A 528 -27.33 -31.22 -13.98
CA GLU A 528 -26.22 -30.28 -13.88
C GLU A 528 -26.66 -28.86 -14.28
N GLY A 529 -26.04 -27.85 -13.66
CA GLY A 529 -26.31 -26.45 -13.93
C GLY A 529 -25.82 -25.54 -12.80
N GLU A 530 -26.16 -24.28 -12.91
CA GLU A 530 -25.89 -23.25 -11.90
C GLU A 530 -27.21 -22.59 -11.52
N TYR A 531 -27.77 -22.99 -10.38
CA TYR A 531 -29.04 -22.48 -9.88
C TYR A 531 -28.92 -21.93 -8.46
N THR A 532 -29.76 -20.96 -8.13
CA THR A 532 -30.00 -20.52 -6.76
C THR A 532 -31.45 -20.81 -6.43
N LEU A 533 -31.68 -21.67 -5.43
CA LEU A 533 -33.00 -22.11 -4.99
C LEU A 533 -33.31 -21.54 -3.60
N PHE A 534 -34.37 -20.75 -3.49
CA PHE A 534 -35.00 -20.43 -2.21
C PHE A 534 -35.99 -21.54 -1.84
N ALA A 535 -35.55 -22.58 -1.14
CA ALA A 535 -36.39 -23.76 -0.85
C ALA A 535 -37.38 -23.47 0.29
N PRO A 536 -38.71 -23.53 0.06
CA PRO A 536 -39.71 -23.40 1.11
C PRO A 536 -39.80 -24.68 1.94
N SER A 537 -39.55 -24.59 3.24
CA SER A 537 -39.70 -25.74 4.16
C SER A 537 -41.15 -26.15 4.33
N ASP A 538 -41.41 -27.33 4.91
CA ASP A 538 -42.77 -27.80 5.19
C ASP A 538 -43.52 -26.85 6.16
N GLU A 539 -42.80 -26.13 7.03
CA GLU A 539 -43.36 -25.01 7.83
C GLU A 539 -43.87 -23.85 6.96
N ALA A 540 -43.21 -23.54 5.84
CA ALA A 540 -43.60 -22.44 4.95
C ALA A 540 -44.96 -22.68 4.29
N PHE A 541 -45.40 -23.95 4.19
CA PHE A 541 -46.72 -24.33 3.71
C PHE A 541 -47.78 -24.36 4.81
N ALA A 542 -47.41 -24.48 6.09
CA ALA A 542 -48.36 -24.43 7.21
C ALA A 542 -49.03 -23.04 7.37
N GLY A 543 -48.43 -21.99 6.80
CA GLY A 543 -49.03 -20.65 6.69
C GLY A 543 -49.92 -20.43 5.46
N VAL A 544 -50.11 -21.43 4.59
CA VAL A 544 -50.93 -21.36 3.37
C VAL A 544 -52.28 -22.01 3.65
N SER A 545 -53.39 -21.38 3.27
CA SER A 545 -54.73 -21.93 3.58
C SER A 545 -55.03 -23.19 2.75
N ASP A 546 -55.90 -24.07 3.25
CA ASP A 546 -56.36 -25.26 2.50
C ASP A 546 -56.98 -24.88 1.15
N SER A 547 -57.64 -23.72 1.07
CA SER A 547 -58.20 -23.18 -0.17
C SER A 547 -57.10 -22.81 -1.17
N ASP A 548 -56.04 -22.15 -0.71
CA ASP A 548 -54.89 -21.78 -1.55
C ASP A 548 -54.11 -23.03 -1.97
N MET A 549 -53.88 -23.99 -1.07
CA MET A 549 -53.26 -25.28 -1.40
C MET A 549 -54.09 -26.11 -2.40
N ALA A 550 -55.42 -26.05 -2.32
CA ALA A 550 -56.31 -26.65 -3.31
C ALA A 550 -56.23 -25.93 -4.67
N LEU A 551 -56.15 -24.59 -4.69
CA LEU A 551 -55.97 -23.81 -5.92
C LEU A 551 -54.60 -24.08 -6.59
N LEU A 552 -53.54 -24.21 -5.79
CA LEU A 552 -52.20 -24.59 -6.27
C LEU A 552 -52.20 -25.98 -6.91
N ARG A 553 -52.75 -26.99 -6.22
CA ARG A 553 -52.88 -28.36 -6.76
C ARG A 553 -53.86 -28.46 -7.93
N GLY A 554 -54.85 -27.56 -8.01
CA GLY A 554 -55.83 -27.51 -9.09
C GLY A 554 -55.35 -26.84 -10.39
N ASN A 555 -54.24 -26.09 -10.36
CA ASN A 555 -53.77 -25.32 -11.51
C ASN A 555 -52.26 -25.47 -11.72
N MET A 556 -51.87 -26.43 -12.58
CA MET A 556 -50.47 -26.73 -12.91
C MET A 556 -49.68 -25.55 -13.48
N ASN A 557 -50.34 -24.61 -14.17
CA ASN A 557 -49.67 -23.41 -14.68
C ASN A 557 -49.36 -22.42 -13.55
N ALA A 558 -50.27 -22.24 -12.59
CA ALA A 558 -50.02 -21.44 -11.40
C ALA A 558 -48.96 -22.09 -10.50
N LEU A 559 -49.03 -23.42 -10.32
CA LEU A 559 -48.03 -24.18 -9.55
C LEU A 559 -46.63 -24.04 -10.14
N ARG A 560 -46.46 -24.29 -11.45
CA ARG A 560 -45.19 -24.07 -12.16
C ARG A 560 -44.70 -22.63 -12.04
N THR A 561 -45.60 -21.65 -12.17
CA THR A 561 -45.26 -20.23 -12.02
C THR A 561 -44.66 -19.94 -10.64
N ILE A 562 -45.26 -20.45 -9.57
CA ILE A 562 -44.78 -20.20 -8.20
C ILE A 562 -43.51 -20.98 -7.91
N LEU A 563 -43.41 -22.26 -8.30
CA LEU A 563 -42.19 -23.05 -8.09
C LEU A 563 -41.00 -22.45 -8.85
N LEU A 564 -41.15 -22.08 -10.12
CA LEU A 564 -40.09 -21.44 -10.92
C LEU A 564 -39.73 -20.02 -10.44
N TYR A 565 -40.55 -19.38 -9.60
CA TYR A 565 -40.20 -18.11 -8.96
C TYR A 565 -39.20 -18.27 -7.81
N HIS A 566 -39.08 -19.47 -7.23
CA HIS A 566 -38.10 -19.78 -6.17
C HIS A 566 -36.70 -20.07 -6.72
N PHE A 567 -36.54 -20.26 -8.04
CA PHE A 567 -35.26 -20.52 -8.70
C PHE A 567 -34.76 -19.29 -9.47
N SER A 568 -33.46 -19.02 -9.41
CA SER A 568 -32.72 -18.15 -10.34
C SER A 568 -31.66 -18.97 -11.07
N ASN A 569 -31.32 -18.58 -12.31
CA ASN A 569 -30.06 -18.99 -12.94
C ASN A 569 -28.88 -18.30 -12.25
N GLY A 570 -27.73 -18.96 -12.21
CA GLY A 570 -26.52 -18.53 -11.50
C GLY A 570 -26.51 -18.95 -10.04
N VAL A 571 -25.31 -19.11 -9.48
CA VAL A 571 -25.10 -19.36 -8.04
C VAL A 571 -24.91 -18.02 -7.34
N PHE A 572 -25.73 -17.73 -6.32
CA PHE A 572 -25.65 -16.51 -5.53
C PHE A 572 -25.58 -16.84 -4.04
N ILE A 573 -24.35 -16.83 -3.50
CA ILE A 573 -24.07 -17.04 -2.08
C ILE A 573 -24.05 -15.68 -1.35
N GLY A 574 -24.49 -15.64 -0.10
CA GLY A 574 -24.56 -14.43 0.73
C GLY A 574 -23.21 -13.73 0.85
N GLY A 575 -22.12 -14.49 1.02
CA GLY A 575 -20.76 -13.95 1.02
C GLY A 575 -20.35 -13.18 -0.25
N GLY A 576 -20.97 -13.48 -1.40
CA GLY A 576 -20.74 -12.78 -2.68
C GLY A 576 -21.62 -11.55 -2.91
N LEU A 577 -22.71 -11.40 -2.15
CA LEU A 577 -23.65 -10.28 -2.28
C LEU A 577 -23.18 -9.06 -1.48
N GLU A 578 -23.16 -7.90 -2.15
CA GLU A 578 -22.76 -6.62 -1.56
C GLU A 578 -23.62 -6.26 -0.33
N THR A 579 -22.99 -6.20 0.83
CA THR A 579 -23.67 -6.04 2.13
C THR A 579 -24.46 -4.72 2.19
N GLY A 580 -25.74 -4.80 2.54
CA GLY A 580 -26.65 -3.66 2.60
C GLY A 580 -27.32 -3.29 1.27
N VAL A 581 -26.92 -3.91 0.16
CA VAL A 581 -27.48 -3.64 -1.18
C VAL A 581 -28.56 -4.66 -1.55
N THR A 582 -29.68 -4.18 -2.11
CA THR A 582 -30.73 -5.05 -2.65
C THR A 582 -30.37 -5.47 -4.07
N ASN A 583 -29.93 -6.72 -4.22
CA ASN A 583 -29.65 -7.36 -5.48
C ASN A 583 -30.96 -7.83 -6.14
N LEU A 584 -31.01 -7.81 -7.48
CA LEU A 584 -32.19 -8.22 -8.26
C LEU A 584 -31.86 -9.48 -9.06
N LEU A 585 -32.24 -10.64 -8.54
CA LEU A 585 -32.00 -11.93 -9.20
C LEU A 585 -33.19 -12.29 -10.09
N LYS A 586 -32.97 -12.55 -11.37
CA LYS A 586 -34.06 -12.87 -12.31
C LYS A 586 -34.46 -14.34 -12.17
N SER A 587 -35.65 -14.59 -11.63
CA SER A 587 -36.16 -15.94 -11.47
C SER A 587 -36.44 -16.64 -12.81
N LEU A 588 -36.54 -17.98 -12.79
CA LEU A 588 -36.96 -18.78 -13.95
C LEU A 588 -38.41 -18.49 -14.37
N GLN A 589 -39.25 -18.01 -13.45
CA GLN A 589 -40.59 -17.48 -13.76
C GLN A 589 -40.51 -16.16 -14.56
N GLY A 590 -39.43 -15.40 -14.42
CA GLY A 590 -39.14 -14.18 -15.18
C GLY A 590 -39.17 -12.88 -14.37
N ASN A 591 -39.88 -12.84 -13.23
CA ASN A 591 -39.85 -11.71 -12.30
C ASN A 591 -38.57 -11.70 -11.44
N ASN A 592 -38.19 -10.53 -10.92
CA ASN A 592 -36.99 -10.37 -10.10
C ASN A 592 -37.25 -10.62 -8.61
N LEU A 593 -36.50 -11.54 -8.02
CA LEU A 593 -36.34 -11.68 -6.57
C LEU A 593 -35.47 -10.53 -6.03
N ARG A 594 -35.90 -9.90 -4.94
CA ARG A 594 -35.15 -8.84 -4.24
C ARG A 594 -34.35 -9.46 -3.10
N VAL A 595 -33.04 -9.64 -3.28
CA VAL A 595 -32.17 -10.32 -2.32
C VAL A 595 -31.23 -9.32 -1.65
N LEU A 596 -31.34 -9.19 -0.34
CA LEU A 596 -30.52 -8.32 0.51
C LEU A 596 -29.70 -9.19 1.45
N HIS A 597 -28.37 -9.02 1.45
CA HIS A 597 -27.49 -9.59 2.45
C HIS A 597 -27.11 -8.51 3.47
N ALA A 598 -27.32 -8.77 4.77
CA ALA A 598 -27.01 -7.84 5.85
C ALA A 598 -26.77 -8.60 7.16
N ASN A 599 -25.79 -8.16 7.96
CA ASN A 599 -25.46 -8.75 9.27
C ASN A 599 -25.25 -10.29 9.22
N ASN A 600 -24.65 -10.80 8.14
CA ASN A 600 -24.46 -12.23 7.86
C ASN A 600 -25.78 -13.04 7.79
N THR A 601 -26.89 -12.40 7.41
CA THR A 601 -28.18 -13.03 7.09
C THR A 601 -28.64 -12.60 5.69
N ILE A 602 -29.35 -13.48 4.98
CA ILE A 602 -29.96 -13.17 3.68
C ILE A 602 -31.46 -12.89 3.89
N ARG A 603 -32.01 -11.96 3.11
CA ARG A 603 -33.45 -11.68 3.01
C ARG A 603 -33.89 -11.69 1.55
N VAL A 604 -34.94 -12.44 1.22
CA VAL A 604 -35.52 -12.50 -0.13
C VAL A 604 -36.95 -11.95 -0.10
N ASN A 605 -37.23 -10.92 -0.92
CA ASN A 605 -38.51 -10.21 -0.94
C ASN A 605 -38.98 -9.76 0.48
N THR A 606 -38.03 -9.33 1.31
CA THR A 606 -38.15 -8.99 2.76
C THR A 606 -38.30 -10.16 3.73
N ILE A 607 -38.60 -11.39 3.28
CA ILE A 607 -38.62 -12.61 4.09
C ILE A 607 -37.18 -12.99 4.49
N GLU A 608 -36.97 -13.45 5.71
CA GLU A 608 -35.66 -13.85 6.24
C GLU A 608 -35.31 -15.31 5.86
N VAL A 609 -34.03 -15.54 5.58
CA VAL A 609 -33.46 -16.85 5.17
C VAL A 609 -32.61 -17.38 6.35
N PRO A 610 -33.19 -18.17 7.28
CA PRO A 610 -32.49 -18.61 8.50
C PRO A 610 -31.28 -19.50 8.22
N GLU A 611 -31.33 -20.34 7.18
CA GLU A 611 -30.23 -21.21 6.75
C GLU A 611 -29.93 -20.92 5.27
N ASN A 612 -28.68 -20.56 4.97
CA ASN A 612 -28.24 -20.06 3.67
C ASN A 612 -26.87 -20.63 3.28
N ASP A 613 -26.46 -20.39 2.04
CA ASP A 613 -25.18 -20.82 1.46
C ASP A 613 -24.96 -22.35 1.50
N ILE A 614 -26.06 -23.12 1.40
CA ILE A 614 -26.03 -24.58 1.36
C ILE A 614 -25.68 -25.03 -0.06
N MET A 615 -24.39 -25.31 -0.27
CA MET A 615 -23.85 -25.65 -1.59
C MET A 615 -24.30 -27.02 -2.09
N ALA A 616 -24.75 -27.08 -3.34
CA ALA A 616 -25.10 -28.29 -4.09
C ALA A 616 -24.23 -28.42 -5.34
N THR A 617 -24.02 -29.63 -5.86
CA THR A 617 -23.24 -29.85 -7.10
C THR A 617 -23.81 -29.09 -8.31
N ASN A 618 -25.12 -28.83 -8.31
CA ASN A 618 -25.85 -28.09 -9.33
C ASN A 618 -26.41 -26.72 -8.87
N GLY A 619 -25.96 -26.18 -7.73
CA GLY A 619 -26.41 -24.84 -7.30
C GLY A 619 -26.07 -24.46 -5.85
N VAL A 620 -26.88 -23.55 -5.30
CA VAL A 620 -26.92 -23.21 -3.87
C VAL A 620 -28.38 -23.16 -3.40
N ILE A 621 -28.63 -23.61 -2.17
CA ILE A 621 -29.94 -23.59 -1.53
C ILE A 621 -29.96 -22.59 -0.37
N HIS A 622 -31.07 -21.85 -0.29
CA HIS A 622 -31.42 -20.91 0.75
C HIS A 622 -32.76 -21.32 1.34
N PHE A 623 -32.83 -21.75 2.60
CA PHE A 623 -34.08 -22.22 3.19
C PHE A 623 -34.97 -21.04 3.61
N VAL A 624 -36.24 -21.05 3.21
CA VAL A 624 -37.22 -20.01 3.55
C VAL A 624 -38.41 -20.58 4.31
N LYS A 625 -38.83 -19.89 5.38
CA LYS A 625 -40.01 -20.24 6.19
C LYS A 625 -41.32 -19.59 5.69
N THR A 626 -41.36 -19.14 4.44
CA THR A 626 -42.56 -18.55 3.81
C THR A 626 -42.48 -18.71 2.28
N LEU A 627 -43.59 -19.11 1.66
CA LEU A 627 -43.67 -19.29 0.20
C LEU A 627 -43.54 -17.95 -0.54
N LEU A 628 -42.68 -17.90 -1.55
CA LEU A 628 -42.43 -16.70 -2.36
C LEU A 628 -43.45 -16.59 -3.51
N TYR A 629 -44.05 -15.41 -3.66
CA TYR A 629 -45.02 -15.12 -4.72
C TYR A 629 -44.50 -14.02 -5.67
N PRO A 630 -44.65 -14.17 -7.00
CA PRO A 630 -44.50 -13.05 -7.92
C PRO A 630 -45.54 -11.97 -7.61
N GLY A 631 -45.15 -10.69 -7.74
CA GLY A 631 -45.98 -9.56 -7.30
C GLY A 631 -47.37 -9.43 -7.93
N GLU A 632 -47.61 -10.09 -9.07
CA GLU A 632 -48.91 -10.12 -9.75
C GLU A 632 -49.87 -11.22 -9.23
N VAL A 633 -49.35 -12.27 -8.59
CA VAL A 633 -50.14 -13.45 -8.19
C VAL A 633 -51.03 -13.15 -6.98
N THR A 634 -50.55 -12.32 -6.06
CA THR A 634 -51.28 -11.88 -4.86
C THR A 634 -52.52 -11.05 -5.17
N ALA A 635 -52.61 -10.45 -6.36
CA ALA A 635 -53.82 -9.78 -6.84
C ALA A 635 -54.91 -10.79 -7.24
N LYS A 636 -54.55 -11.82 -8.02
CA LYS A 636 -55.52 -12.78 -8.58
C LYS A 636 -56.12 -13.73 -7.55
N ILE A 637 -55.38 -14.10 -6.50
CA ILE A 637 -55.89 -14.97 -5.42
C ILE A 637 -56.99 -14.27 -4.61
N LYS A 638 -56.99 -12.93 -4.54
CA LYS A 638 -58.00 -12.15 -3.78
C LYS A 638 -59.30 -11.89 -4.53
N GLU A 639 -59.39 -12.17 -5.82
CA GLU A 639 -60.58 -11.91 -6.64
C GLU A 639 -61.38 -13.18 -6.96
N THR A 640 -61.96 -13.80 -5.93
CA THR A 640 -63.07 -14.75 -6.11
C THR A 640 -64.41 -13.99 -6.08
N PRO A 641 -65.19 -13.96 -7.18
CA PRO A 641 -66.41 -13.17 -7.24
C PRO A 641 -67.56 -13.84 -6.47
N THR A 642 -67.99 -13.22 -5.37
CA THR A 642 -69.22 -13.63 -4.67
C THR A 642 -70.46 -13.15 -5.45
N PRO A 643 -71.38 -14.04 -5.85
CA PRO A 643 -72.52 -13.66 -6.69
C PRO A 643 -73.61 -12.93 -5.89
N LYS A 644 -73.52 -11.59 -5.82
CA LYS A 644 -74.58 -10.75 -5.27
C LYS A 644 -75.65 -10.44 -6.30
N CYS A 645 -76.71 -11.24 -6.32
CA CYS A 645 -77.98 -10.85 -6.94
C CYS A 645 -78.46 -9.51 -6.34
N ARG A 646 -78.77 -8.52 -7.18
CA ARG A 646 -79.31 -7.23 -6.74
C ARG A 646 -80.53 -6.85 -7.57
N VAL A 647 -81.66 -6.67 -6.89
CA VAL A 647 -82.93 -6.26 -7.49
C VAL A 647 -82.83 -4.81 -8.01
N LEU A 648 -83.46 -4.54 -9.16
CA LEU A 648 -83.51 -3.22 -9.78
C LEU A 648 -84.53 -2.31 -9.08
N GLY A 649 -84.16 -1.05 -8.89
CA GLY A 649 -85.00 0.05 -8.40
C GLY A 649 -84.22 1.36 -8.54
N HIS A 650 -84.82 2.41 -9.11
CA HIS A 650 -84.10 3.60 -9.55
C HIS A 650 -84.94 4.88 -9.48
N HIS A 651 -84.24 6.03 -9.63
CA HIS A 651 -84.73 7.41 -9.54
C HIS A 651 -84.92 7.94 -8.09
N GLU A 652 -84.70 9.23 -7.77
CA GLU A 652 -84.46 10.42 -8.60
C GLU A 652 -83.14 11.20 -8.28
N PRO A 653 -82.73 12.21 -9.09
CA PRO A 653 -81.41 12.86 -9.00
C PRO A 653 -81.43 14.38 -8.68
N LYS A 654 -80.26 14.99 -8.34
CA LYS A 654 -79.73 16.27 -8.91
C LYS A 654 -78.41 16.79 -8.28
N HIS A 655 -77.57 17.38 -9.15
CA HIS A 655 -76.46 18.36 -8.95
C HIS A 655 -75.38 18.13 -7.84
N GLY A 656 -74.09 18.43 -8.08
CA GLY A 656 -73.45 18.91 -9.31
C GLY A 656 -71.91 19.08 -9.23
N PHE A 657 -71.30 19.11 -10.41
CA PHE A 657 -69.90 19.43 -10.80
C PHE A 657 -68.67 18.81 -10.09
N MET A 658 -67.87 18.16 -10.94
CA MET A 658 -66.48 17.74 -10.77
C MET A 658 -65.53 18.85 -11.31
N PRO A 659 -64.20 18.71 -11.23
CA PRO A 659 -63.53 18.26 -12.46
C PRO A 659 -62.30 17.37 -12.24
N CYS A 660 -62.22 16.28 -13.02
CA CYS A 660 -60.93 15.77 -13.51
C CYS A 660 -61.15 14.85 -14.74
N LYS A 661 -60.33 15.04 -15.78
CA LYS A 661 -60.25 14.22 -17.00
C LYS A 661 -58.77 14.26 -17.44
N PRO A 662 -58.24 13.20 -18.08
CA PRO A 662 -58.45 13.10 -19.53
C PRO A 662 -58.59 11.66 -20.07
N TYR A 663 -59.02 11.58 -21.33
CA TYR A 663 -58.82 10.42 -22.22
C TYR A 663 -58.88 10.92 -23.66
N HIS A 664 -57.81 10.69 -24.44
CA HIS A 664 -57.71 10.46 -25.90
C HIS A 664 -56.21 10.25 -26.20
N MET A 665 -55.68 9.25 -26.93
CA MET A 665 -56.13 8.44 -28.09
C MET A 665 -55.82 9.08 -29.46
N VAL A 666 -54.74 8.62 -30.12
CA VAL A 666 -54.42 8.81 -31.56
C VAL A 666 -53.64 7.57 -32.08
N TYR A 667 -53.59 7.36 -33.40
CA TYR A 667 -52.93 6.24 -34.14
C TYR A 667 -51.91 6.81 -35.19
N ILE A 668 -51.31 6.14 -36.20
CA ILE A 668 -51.39 4.79 -36.82
C ILE A 668 -50.09 4.49 -37.65
N VAL A 669 -50.07 3.37 -38.39
CA VAL A 669 -49.12 2.87 -39.44
C VAL A 669 -47.70 2.36 -39.13
N PHE A 670 -47.29 1.50 -40.08
CA PHE A 670 -46.06 0.73 -40.29
C PHE A 670 -45.37 1.21 -41.58
N MET A 671 -44.04 1.07 -41.70
CA MET A 671 -43.19 0.82 -42.90
C MET A 671 -41.83 1.53 -42.76
N LEU A 672 -40.69 1.10 -43.27
CA LEU A 672 -40.06 -0.15 -43.77
C LEU A 672 -38.66 0.30 -44.24
N ILE A 673 -37.62 -0.52 -44.03
CA ILE A 673 -36.34 -0.55 -44.78
C ILE A 673 -35.47 0.73 -44.80
N LYS A 674 -34.34 0.67 -44.07
CA LYS A 674 -33.06 0.37 -44.74
C LYS A 674 -32.11 -0.40 -43.82
#